data_AF-A0A0S6W400-F1
#
_entry.id   AF-A0A0S6W400-F1
#
_cell.length_a   1.000
_cell.length_b   1.000
_cell.length_c   1.000
_cell.angle_alpha   90.00
_cell.angle_beta   90.00
_cell.angle_gamma   90.00
#
_symmetry.space_group_name_H-M   'P 1'
#
loop_
_entity.id
_entity.type
_entity.pdbx_description
1 polymer ?
#
loop_
_entity_poly.entity_id
_entity_poly.type
_entity_poly.pdbx_seq_one_letter_code
_entity_poly.pdbx_strand_id
1 'polypeptide(L)'
;MKRIGLHALYVRTHLTIGLALNIAMSALVFFLANGRLSLKHIMLLQFLWTIVLLFVNAGIIKWCILPYIQRAIAIARTVGTGETLSENAPKTRLIILELEDLEQILRTNSRFIRRLIDAGNSFLRKGKRETLQPRSEHDELTEVIQQFEQVFLAIERHVGKLIQGSLFLETPEVLQQTSLGDFFEAMTIEFRTAIAQIGDEVRNIAKASARIGAMSQQSLWNATLETEAIEHIAASSEQVAQNLRQTMENIETQGQSLDNTFEDIERMNASILNIHQDIEYLSTLSNVTDQSITGLHAFMEEIDDHAHDVSSLAESVSKEAGKGVEAVQSVIEGIQTINTTVNDAAATIKHLGKESDRIGDVLEVINDIAEQTNLLALNASIIAAQAGGHGKGFAVVAGQVRELAERTRNSTKEIGNIIRSLQNEVMRGTMAMANCLDAVREGVELGQQADALLHVIAQRIQDARGMAANLAKATVSQRQNSLQAKEAMDQVHRKLEHLSDSVSAQTKNSSHLGQIAAILRNITQQLESSASSQLHEIETIVHAIDHMQNLLHRNAKMIGQLAASSTELETLKAHLAENMGQFLVTDPVLPNDFDRAKSTVALLSPNTEDFFEQIYAGCRERILAAGFQALTLNAHDNPVLQAEQMTWILQQPWLKGLLLAPVDEHTGQRLLMKSHAANMPLIVVDCPVEQPFLSVLSDNYRGGEQAADLLKPLLPKQATVMVCGFRNVSSIFRRLEGFLAKASAYQWDVIEMFASSFDIQQAKEALVDGLTLASKVDGIFLTYENASLAYLELLREQRFKVRPPQVVAYDLTPEIADAITAGYIAGTIYQNPADLGWTAFQELSPYIGKGLSMPTEPKTAYVRVQTITQKNLADVGIENKKSSN
;
A
#
# COMPACT_ATOMS: atom_id res chain seq x y z
N MET A 1 -79.62 91.68 27.80
CA MET A 1 -78.32 92.05 27.19
C MET A 1 -77.08 91.58 27.97
N LYS A 2 -76.94 91.77 29.29
CA LYS A 2 -75.74 91.28 30.05
C LYS A 2 -75.48 89.75 29.96
N ARG A 3 -76.52 88.90 29.88
CA ARG A 3 -76.37 87.44 29.60
C ARG A 3 -76.03 87.11 28.13
N ILE A 4 -76.35 87.99 27.18
CA ILE A 4 -76.01 87.84 25.76
C ILE A 4 -74.52 88.13 25.55
N GLY A 5 -73.98 89.13 26.27
CA GLY A 5 -72.53 89.41 26.29
C GLY A 5 -71.69 88.26 26.87
N LEU A 6 -72.13 87.61 27.96
CA LEU A 6 -71.42 86.46 28.54
C LEU A 6 -71.43 85.22 27.63
N HIS A 7 -72.51 84.99 26.87
CA HIS A 7 -72.60 83.85 25.96
C HIS A 7 -71.97 84.10 24.59
N ALA A 8 -71.98 85.33 24.08
CA ALA A 8 -71.18 85.72 22.92
C ALA A 8 -69.69 85.61 23.24
N LEU A 9 -69.29 85.95 24.48
CA LEU A 9 -67.97 85.64 25.00
C LEU A 9 -67.73 84.12 24.97
N TYR A 10 -68.66 83.29 25.49
CA TYR A 10 -68.52 81.83 25.49
C TYR A 10 -68.37 81.20 24.09
N VAL A 11 -69.17 81.62 23.10
CA VAL A 11 -69.09 81.14 21.71
C VAL A 11 -67.81 81.63 21.04
N ARG A 12 -67.44 82.90 21.26
CA ARG A 12 -66.17 83.44 20.77
C ARG A 12 -65.01 82.66 21.38
N THR A 13 -64.97 82.46 22.70
CA THR A 13 -63.93 81.69 23.38
C THR A 13 -63.85 80.26 22.84
N HIS A 14 -64.96 79.59 22.54
CA HIS A 14 -64.93 78.25 21.94
C HIS A 14 -64.47 78.23 20.48
N LEU A 15 -64.84 79.22 19.66
CA LEU A 15 -64.30 79.38 18.30
C LEU A 15 -62.81 79.73 18.31
N THR A 16 -62.36 80.59 19.23
CA THR A 16 -60.94 80.93 19.39
C THR A 16 -60.15 79.74 19.93
N ILE A 17 -60.70 78.97 20.88
CA ILE A 17 -60.09 77.72 21.37
C ILE A 17 -60.02 76.69 20.25
N GLY A 18 -61.08 76.54 19.44
CA GLY A 18 -61.09 75.64 18.28
C GLY A 18 -60.05 76.03 17.22
N LEU A 19 -59.93 77.33 16.91
CA LEU A 19 -58.92 77.85 15.97
C LEU A 19 -57.50 77.70 16.53
N ALA A 20 -57.29 77.96 17.83
CA ALA A 20 -56.01 77.79 18.51
C ALA A 20 -55.58 76.32 18.61
N LEU A 21 -56.51 75.39 18.87
CA LEU A 21 -56.26 73.96 18.81
C LEU A 21 -55.93 73.50 17.39
N ASN A 22 -56.56 74.10 16.36
CA ASN A 22 -56.30 73.75 14.97
C ASN A 22 -54.90 74.19 14.52
N ILE A 23 -54.46 75.39 14.93
CA ILE A 23 -53.11 75.89 14.69
C ILE A 23 -52.08 75.08 15.49
N ALA A 24 -52.35 74.78 16.76
CA ALA A 24 -51.45 74.02 17.62
C ALA A 24 -51.27 72.56 17.15
N MET A 25 -52.32 71.90 16.65
CA MET A 25 -52.23 70.53 16.14
C MET A 25 -51.66 70.45 14.73
N SER A 26 -51.93 71.43 13.85
CA SER A 26 -51.24 71.53 12.56
C SER A 26 -49.74 71.74 12.76
N ALA A 27 -49.35 72.54 13.76
CA ALA A 27 -47.97 72.69 14.19
C ALA A 27 -47.39 71.40 14.81
N LEU A 28 -48.17 70.65 15.60
CA LEU A 28 -47.74 69.38 16.20
C LEU A 28 -47.52 68.29 15.13
N VAL A 29 -48.39 68.20 14.12
CA VAL A 29 -48.24 67.27 12.99
C VAL A 29 -47.02 67.65 12.13
N PHE A 30 -46.79 68.95 11.90
CA PHE A 30 -45.59 69.45 11.22
C PHE A 30 -44.30 69.16 12.02
N PHE A 31 -44.34 69.24 13.35
CA PHE A 31 -43.19 68.95 14.22
C PHE A 31 -42.90 67.44 14.32
N LEU A 32 -43.94 66.61 14.35
CA LEU A 32 -43.83 65.15 14.41
C LEU A 32 -43.39 64.52 13.06
N ALA A 33 -43.65 65.21 11.94
CA ALA A 33 -43.20 64.81 10.61
C ALA A 33 -41.68 64.93 10.41
N ASN A 34 -41.01 65.77 11.20
CA ASN A 34 -39.60 66.14 11.01
C ASN A 34 -38.57 65.17 11.63
N GLY A 35 -38.88 63.87 11.78
CA GLY A 35 -37.77 62.93 11.97
C GLY A 35 -38.01 61.51 12.47
N ARG A 36 -39.23 61.05 12.82
CA ARG A 36 -39.40 59.68 13.35
C ARG A 36 -40.68 58.94 12.98
N LEU A 37 -41.63 59.59 12.31
CA LEU A 37 -42.90 58.97 11.96
C LEU A 37 -42.93 58.73 10.45
N SER A 38 -43.24 57.50 10.04
CA SER A 38 -43.43 57.20 8.61
C SER A 38 -44.61 58.00 8.07
N LEU A 39 -44.61 58.29 6.76
CA LEU A 39 -45.67 59.04 6.08
C LEU A 39 -47.07 58.52 6.45
N LYS A 40 -47.23 57.19 6.62
CA LYS A 40 -48.45 56.53 7.10
C LYS A 40 -48.94 57.06 8.46
N HIS A 41 -48.05 57.30 9.41
CA HIS A 41 -48.43 57.79 10.74
C HIS A 41 -48.80 59.27 10.74
N ILE A 42 -48.08 60.09 9.97
CA ILE A 42 -48.38 61.51 9.79
C ILE A 42 -49.77 61.65 9.16
N MET A 43 -50.07 60.82 8.16
CA MET A 43 -51.35 60.84 7.46
C MET A 43 -52.50 60.24 8.27
N LEU A 44 -52.26 59.20 9.07
CA LEU A 44 -53.25 58.67 10.01
C LEU A 44 -53.63 59.73 11.06
N LEU A 45 -52.64 60.46 11.58
CA LEU A 45 -52.85 61.57 12.52
C LEU A 45 -53.64 62.70 11.86
N GLN A 46 -53.34 63.04 10.60
CA GLN A 46 -54.04 64.09 9.87
C GLN A 46 -55.48 63.69 9.50
N PHE A 47 -55.70 62.42 9.14
CA PHE A 47 -57.04 61.85 8.87
C PHE A 47 -57.89 61.77 10.14
N LEU A 48 -57.33 61.23 11.23
CA LEU A 48 -57.98 61.21 12.55
C LEU A 48 -58.29 62.64 13.03
N TRP A 49 -57.39 63.59 12.79
CA TRP A 49 -57.61 64.99 13.15
C TRP A 49 -58.72 65.64 12.32
N THR A 50 -58.80 65.34 11.03
CA THR A 50 -59.89 65.80 10.15
C THR A 50 -61.23 65.26 10.61
N ILE A 51 -61.28 63.99 11.04
CA ILE A 51 -62.47 63.37 11.64
C ILE A 51 -62.81 64.05 12.97
N VAL A 52 -61.84 64.30 13.85
CA VAL A 52 -62.04 65.00 15.12
C VAL A 52 -62.58 66.41 14.88
N LEU A 53 -62.07 67.14 13.90
CA LEU A 53 -62.57 68.46 13.49
C LEU A 53 -64.02 68.41 12.99
N LEU A 54 -64.37 67.40 12.20
CA LEU A 54 -65.75 67.15 11.77
C LEU A 54 -66.67 66.89 12.96
N PHE A 55 -66.24 66.07 13.93
CA PHE A 55 -67.00 65.80 15.16
C PHE A 55 -67.11 67.02 16.08
N VAL A 56 -66.05 67.81 16.22
CA VAL A 56 -66.03 69.04 17.02
C VAL A 56 -66.94 70.09 16.38
N ASN A 57 -66.88 70.29 15.06
CA ASN A 57 -67.77 71.21 14.35
C ASN A 57 -69.23 70.75 14.38
N ALA A 58 -69.51 69.46 14.18
CA ALA A 58 -70.85 68.90 14.34
C ALA A 58 -71.35 69.03 15.80
N GLY A 59 -70.45 68.88 16.78
CA GLY A 59 -70.70 69.10 18.20
C GLY A 59 -71.03 70.56 18.51
N ILE A 60 -70.27 71.51 17.99
CA ILE A 60 -70.52 72.95 18.13
C ILE A 60 -71.88 73.32 17.52
N ILE A 61 -72.20 72.80 16.34
CA ILE A 61 -73.50 73.02 15.70
C ILE A 61 -74.63 72.44 16.57
N LYS A 62 -74.48 71.20 17.06
CA LYS A 62 -75.52 70.50 17.83
C LYS A 62 -75.72 71.02 19.26
N TRP A 63 -74.64 71.41 19.94
CA TRP A 63 -74.64 71.77 21.37
C TRP A 63 -74.50 73.26 21.64
N CYS A 64 -73.97 74.05 20.70
CA CYS A 64 -73.85 75.50 20.88
C CYS A 64 -74.85 76.27 20.00
N ILE A 65 -74.99 75.92 18.72
CA ILE A 65 -75.84 76.68 17.78
C ILE A 65 -77.31 76.26 17.88
N LEU A 66 -77.60 74.95 17.84
CA LEU A 66 -78.97 74.43 17.85
C LEU A 66 -79.77 74.80 19.11
N PRO A 67 -79.20 74.79 20.34
CA PRO A 67 -79.91 75.24 21.53
C PRO A 67 -80.13 76.76 21.55
N TYR A 68 -79.26 77.52 20.88
CA TYR A 68 -79.42 78.98 20.74
C TYR A 68 -80.58 79.31 19.79
N ILE A 69 -80.67 78.59 18.66
CA ILE A 69 -81.81 78.68 17.74
C ILE A 69 -83.09 78.23 18.44
N GLN A 70 -83.06 77.14 19.22
CA GLN A 70 -84.22 76.68 19.99
C GLN A 70 -84.62 77.65 21.12
N ARG A 71 -83.65 78.32 21.76
CA ARG A 71 -83.93 79.39 22.75
C ARG A 71 -84.45 80.66 22.09
N ALA A 72 -83.94 81.04 20.91
CA ALA A 72 -84.48 82.15 20.14
C ALA A 72 -85.94 81.87 19.73
N ILE A 73 -86.26 80.64 19.32
CA ILE A 73 -87.63 80.17 19.05
C ILE A 73 -88.48 80.20 20.34
N ALA A 74 -87.94 79.78 21.49
CA ALA A 74 -88.67 79.81 22.76
C ALA A 74 -88.94 81.23 23.28
N ILE A 75 -88.01 82.17 23.07
CA ILE A 75 -88.16 83.60 23.40
C ILE A 75 -89.18 84.27 22.46
N ALA A 76 -89.13 83.96 21.16
CA ALA A 76 -90.17 84.39 20.21
C ALA A 76 -91.57 83.89 20.63
N ARG A 77 -91.66 82.63 21.11
CA ARG A 77 -92.89 82.07 21.67
C ARG A 77 -93.40 82.78 22.93
N THR A 78 -92.52 83.12 23.88
CA THR A 78 -92.92 83.76 25.15
C THR A 78 -93.33 85.22 24.97
N VAL A 79 -92.77 85.91 23.98
CA VAL A 79 -93.21 87.26 23.56
C VAL A 79 -94.52 87.18 22.78
N GLY A 80 -94.74 86.11 21.99
CA GLY A 80 -95.98 85.88 21.25
C GLY A 80 -97.19 85.45 22.10
N THR A 81 -97.01 84.94 23.33
CA THR A 81 -98.11 84.42 24.18
C THR A 81 -98.65 85.40 25.23
N GLY A 82 -98.17 86.65 25.29
CA GLY A 82 -98.98 87.77 25.79
C GLY A 82 -99.19 87.98 27.31
N GLU A 83 -98.19 87.80 28.18
CA GLU A 83 -98.34 88.13 29.63
C GLU A 83 -97.66 89.43 30.11
N THR A 84 -97.04 90.25 29.26
CA THR A 84 -96.35 91.50 29.71
C THR A 84 -96.40 92.70 28.74
N LEU A 85 -97.47 92.90 27.96
CA LEU A 85 -97.63 94.10 27.12
C LEU A 85 -99.09 94.61 27.11
N SER A 86 -99.34 95.81 27.67
CA SER A 86 -100.68 96.43 27.73
C SER A 86 -101.15 96.98 26.38
N GLU A 87 -102.44 96.85 26.11
CA GLU A 87 -103.14 97.23 24.88
C GLU A 87 -102.93 98.70 24.46
N ASN A 88 -102.37 98.89 23.25
CA ASN A 88 -102.60 99.97 22.26
C ASN A 88 -101.30 100.43 21.56
N ALA A 89 -100.80 99.66 20.59
CA ALA A 89 -99.95 100.18 19.51
C ALA A 89 -99.90 99.23 18.28
N PRO A 90 -100.23 99.67 17.05
CA PRO A 90 -100.20 98.86 15.83
C PRO A 90 -98.80 98.40 15.36
N LYS A 91 -97.70 98.87 15.98
CA LYS A 91 -96.32 98.40 15.72
C LYS A 91 -96.01 97.03 16.31
N THR A 92 -96.80 96.56 17.28
CA THR A 92 -96.55 95.27 17.97
C THR A 92 -96.94 94.06 17.12
N ARG A 93 -97.88 94.21 16.16
CA ARG A 93 -98.34 93.12 15.29
C ARG A 93 -97.39 92.80 14.12
N LEU A 94 -96.62 93.80 13.66
CA LEU A 94 -95.62 93.64 12.59
C LEU A 94 -94.37 92.91 13.10
N ILE A 95 -93.95 93.20 14.33
CA ILE A 95 -92.81 92.53 14.99
C ILE A 95 -93.13 91.04 15.24
N ILE A 96 -94.39 90.70 15.54
CA ILE A 96 -94.82 89.30 15.71
C ILE A 96 -94.74 88.54 14.38
N LEU A 97 -95.15 89.14 13.26
CA LEU A 97 -95.06 88.53 11.92
C LEU A 97 -93.61 88.34 11.43
N GLU A 98 -92.72 89.32 11.62
CA GLU A 98 -91.29 89.16 11.30
C GLU A 98 -90.59 88.12 12.18
N LEU A 99 -91.02 87.96 13.44
CA LEU A 99 -90.53 86.91 14.33
C LEU A 99 -91.03 85.52 13.93
N GLU A 100 -92.25 85.39 13.39
CA GLU A 100 -92.78 84.14 12.83
C GLU A 100 -92.05 83.71 11.55
N ASP A 101 -91.74 84.64 10.64
CA ASP A 101 -90.94 84.36 9.43
C ASP A 101 -89.50 83.96 9.78
N LEU A 102 -88.88 84.67 10.73
CA LEU A 102 -87.57 84.31 11.24
C LEU A 102 -87.59 82.92 11.90
N GLU A 103 -88.64 82.58 12.66
CA GLU A 103 -88.84 81.26 13.22
C GLU A 103 -88.97 80.19 12.12
N GLN A 104 -89.69 80.45 11.04
CA GLN A 104 -89.87 79.51 9.93
C GLN A 104 -88.57 79.26 9.14
N ILE A 105 -87.79 80.30 8.87
CA ILE A 105 -86.47 80.19 8.23
C ILE A 105 -85.51 79.40 9.14
N LEU A 106 -85.47 79.73 10.43
CA LEU A 106 -84.63 79.04 11.41
C LEU A 106 -85.02 77.57 11.58
N ARG A 107 -86.31 77.22 11.56
CA ARG A 107 -86.80 75.83 11.59
C ARG A 107 -86.42 75.05 10.33
N THR A 108 -86.41 75.69 9.16
CA THR A 108 -86.11 75.04 7.88
C THR A 108 -84.61 74.77 7.75
N ASN A 109 -83.77 75.74 8.08
CA ASN A 109 -82.32 75.54 8.14
C ASN A 109 -81.90 74.54 9.22
N SER A 110 -82.55 74.56 10.38
CA SER A 110 -82.33 73.57 11.45
C SER A 110 -82.65 72.13 11.02
N ARG A 111 -83.77 71.92 10.31
CA ARG A 111 -84.14 70.60 9.75
C ARG A 111 -83.15 70.13 8.69
N PHE A 112 -82.71 71.01 7.81
CA PHE A 112 -81.75 70.65 6.77
C PHE A 112 -80.38 70.31 7.38
N ILE A 113 -79.86 71.13 8.28
CA ILE A 113 -78.59 70.85 8.99
C ILE A 113 -78.67 69.52 9.73
N ARG A 114 -79.82 69.20 10.34
CA ARG A 114 -80.03 67.90 11.00
C ARG A 114 -79.99 66.73 10.01
N ARG A 115 -80.64 66.84 8.84
CA ARG A 115 -80.54 65.84 7.77
C ARG A 115 -79.12 65.70 7.22
N LEU A 116 -78.39 66.81 7.11
CA LEU A 116 -76.99 66.86 6.71
C LEU A 116 -76.10 66.08 7.69
N ILE A 117 -76.31 66.29 8.99
CA ILE A 117 -75.64 65.56 10.07
C ILE A 117 -76.02 64.08 10.05
N ASP A 118 -77.29 63.75 9.79
CA ASP A 118 -77.76 62.36 9.74
C ASP A 118 -77.19 61.62 8.52
N ALA A 119 -77.16 62.25 7.33
CA ALA A 119 -76.56 61.69 6.12
C ALA A 119 -75.04 61.48 6.29
N GLY A 120 -74.32 62.46 6.86
CA GLY A 120 -72.91 62.32 7.19
C GLY A 120 -72.64 61.20 8.21
N ASN A 121 -73.48 61.07 9.24
CA ASN A 121 -73.38 59.98 10.22
C ASN A 121 -73.73 58.61 9.62
N SER A 122 -74.71 58.53 8.72
CA SER A 122 -75.13 57.31 8.01
C SER A 122 -74.00 56.79 7.11
N PHE A 123 -73.35 57.71 6.38
CA PHE A 123 -72.18 57.43 5.58
C PHE A 123 -70.99 56.96 6.43
N LEU A 124 -70.62 57.71 7.47
CA LEU A 124 -69.48 57.39 8.36
C LEU A 124 -69.66 56.08 9.16
N ARG A 125 -70.89 55.72 9.54
CA ARG A 125 -71.14 54.53 10.37
C ARG A 125 -71.54 53.29 9.61
N LYS A 126 -72.22 53.42 8.46
CA LYS A 126 -72.86 52.30 7.77
C LYS A 126 -72.45 52.18 6.31
N GLY A 127 -71.60 53.07 5.79
CA GLY A 127 -71.22 53.11 4.37
C GLY A 127 -72.41 53.34 3.43
N LYS A 128 -73.55 53.78 3.97
CA LYS A 128 -74.81 53.89 3.22
C LYS A 128 -74.94 55.30 2.66
N ARG A 129 -75.12 55.39 1.34
CA ARG A 129 -75.28 56.65 0.60
C ARG A 129 -76.69 57.19 0.79
N GLU A 130 -76.82 58.47 1.12
CA GLU A 130 -78.10 59.17 1.18
C GLU A 130 -78.07 60.37 0.25
N THR A 131 -79.02 60.43 -0.69
CA THR A 131 -79.11 61.50 -1.69
C THR A 131 -79.74 62.74 -1.07
N LEU A 132 -78.99 63.83 -0.96
CA LEU A 132 -79.48 65.12 -0.49
C LEU A 132 -80.07 65.89 -1.68
N GLN A 133 -81.31 66.37 -1.54
CA GLN A 133 -81.92 67.25 -2.53
C GLN A 133 -81.46 68.70 -2.29
N PRO A 134 -81.03 69.44 -3.34
CA PRO A 134 -80.56 70.81 -3.21
C PRO A 134 -81.70 71.74 -2.74
N ARG A 135 -81.36 72.72 -1.90
CA ARG A 135 -82.32 73.71 -1.40
C ARG A 135 -82.68 74.78 -2.43
N SER A 136 -81.83 75.01 -3.43
CA SER A 136 -82.01 75.97 -4.53
C SER A 136 -81.03 75.66 -5.70
N GLU A 137 -81.15 76.37 -6.83
CA GLU A 137 -80.25 76.22 -7.98
C GLU A 137 -78.77 76.58 -7.70
N HIS A 138 -78.47 77.33 -6.63
CA HIS A 138 -77.11 77.72 -6.24
C HIS A 138 -76.76 77.20 -4.82
N ASP A 139 -77.09 75.95 -4.52
CA ASP A 139 -76.80 75.33 -3.23
C ASP A 139 -75.35 74.79 -3.18
N GLU A 140 -74.41 75.71 -2.90
CA GLU A 140 -72.96 75.43 -2.77
C GLU A 140 -72.67 74.28 -1.78
N LEU A 141 -73.51 74.08 -0.77
CA LEU A 141 -73.37 73.00 0.22
C LEU A 141 -73.67 71.62 -0.37
N THR A 142 -74.57 71.52 -1.35
CA THR A 142 -74.89 70.25 -2.02
C THR A 142 -73.81 69.91 -3.07
N GLU A 143 -73.27 70.91 -3.76
CA GLU A 143 -72.21 70.76 -4.77
C GLU A 143 -70.88 70.26 -4.16
N VAL A 144 -70.48 70.83 -3.00
CA VAL A 144 -69.30 70.37 -2.26
C VAL A 144 -69.43 68.89 -1.85
N ILE A 145 -70.63 68.44 -1.46
CA ILE A 145 -70.87 67.05 -1.07
C ILE A 145 -70.75 66.09 -2.26
N GLN A 146 -71.25 66.48 -3.44
CA GLN A 146 -71.14 65.68 -4.66
C GLN A 146 -69.68 65.55 -5.13
N GLN A 147 -68.87 66.60 -5.01
CA GLN A 147 -67.43 66.51 -5.28
C GLN A 147 -66.73 65.58 -4.29
N PHE A 148 -67.06 65.65 -3.00
CA PHE A 148 -66.55 64.71 -1.99
C PHE A 148 -66.95 63.26 -2.32
N GLU A 149 -68.15 63.01 -2.84
CA GLU A 149 -68.62 61.67 -3.22
C GLU A 149 -67.81 61.08 -4.39
N GLN A 150 -67.46 61.88 -5.40
CA GLN A 150 -66.65 61.43 -6.54
C GLN A 150 -65.22 61.07 -6.13
N VAL A 151 -64.61 61.84 -5.23
CA VAL A 151 -63.31 61.55 -4.62
C VAL A 151 -63.34 60.19 -3.89
N PHE A 152 -64.38 59.91 -3.12
CA PHE A 152 -64.54 58.63 -2.42
C PHE A 152 -64.67 57.42 -3.37
N LEU A 153 -65.43 57.56 -4.46
CA LEU A 153 -65.57 56.49 -5.46
C LEU A 153 -64.26 56.18 -6.21
N ALA A 154 -63.43 57.20 -6.43
CA ALA A 154 -62.11 57.03 -7.01
C ALA A 154 -61.18 56.26 -6.05
N ILE A 155 -61.22 56.59 -4.74
CA ILE A 155 -60.47 55.89 -3.69
C ILE A 155 -60.90 54.42 -3.59
N GLU A 156 -62.21 54.15 -3.52
CA GLU A 156 -62.74 52.77 -3.37
C GLU A 156 -62.29 51.87 -4.52
N ARG A 157 -62.33 52.37 -5.77
CA ARG A 157 -61.84 51.62 -6.95
C ARG A 157 -60.33 51.41 -6.93
N HIS A 158 -59.56 52.43 -6.56
CA HIS A 158 -58.10 52.35 -6.58
C HIS A 158 -57.60 51.39 -5.48
N VAL A 159 -58.16 51.49 -4.27
CA VAL A 159 -57.90 50.56 -3.16
C VAL A 159 -58.37 49.14 -3.48
N GLY A 160 -59.53 48.99 -4.13
CA GLY A 160 -60.03 47.68 -4.55
C GLY A 160 -59.10 46.94 -5.50
N LYS A 161 -58.48 47.64 -6.46
CA LYS A 161 -57.49 47.03 -7.36
C LYS A 161 -56.16 46.71 -6.67
N LEU A 162 -55.73 47.52 -5.70
CA LEU A 162 -54.58 47.24 -4.84
C LEU A 162 -54.80 45.97 -4.00
N ILE A 163 -55.99 45.80 -3.42
CA ILE A 163 -56.38 44.58 -2.67
C ILE A 163 -56.40 43.35 -3.58
N GLN A 164 -56.72 43.53 -4.87
CA GLN A 164 -56.69 42.47 -5.88
C GLN A 164 -55.29 42.19 -6.45
N GLY A 165 -54.23 42.77 -5.88
CA GLY A 165 -52.85 42.49 -6.27
C GLY A 165 -52.33 43.27 -7.47
N SER A 166 -53.08 44.26 -7.97
CA SER A 166 -52.62 45.13 -9.06
C SER A 166 -51.74 46.25 -8.51
N LEU A 167 -50.44 46.18 -8.81
CA LEU A 167 -49.46 47.19 -8.38
C LEU A 167 -49.22 48.27 -9.43
N PHE A 168 -49.71 48.10 -10.67
CA PHE A 168 -49.59 49.07 -11.76
C PHE A 168 -50.92 49.80 -12.00
N LEU A 169 -51.25 50.72 -11.08
CA LEU A 169 -52.47 51.52 -11.12
C LEU A 169 -52.15 52.97 -11.48
N GLU A 170 -52.93 53.54 -12.40
CA GLU A 170 -52.90 54.97 -12.68
C GLU A 170 -53.74 55.74 -11.65
N THR A 171 -53.23 56.89 -11.20
CA THR A 171 -53.95 57.80 -10.30
C THR A 171 -55.19 58.33 -11.01
N PRO A 172 -56.42 58.08 -10.50
CA PRO A 172 -57.65 58.53 -11.13
C PRO A 172 -57.65 60.04 -11.36
N GLU A 173 -58.15 60.50 -12.50
CA GLU A 173 -58.13 61.90 -12.94
C GLU A 173 -58.67 62.88 -11.89
N VAL A 174 -59.72 62.49 -11.15
CA VAL A 174 -60.35 63.27 -10.06
C VAL A 174 -59.45 63.46 -8.83
N LEU A 175 -58.44 62.62 -8.67
CA LEU A 175 -57.46 62.67 -7.58
C LEU A 175 -56.13 63.31 -8.02
N GLN A 176 -55.93 63.58 -9.31
CA GLN A 176 -54.71 64.22 -9.81
C GLN A 176 -54.61 65.65 -9.28
N GLN A 177 -53.39 66.08 -8.94
CA GLN A 177 -53.10 67.38 -8.29
C GLN A 177 -53.74 67.56 -6.91
N THR A 178 -54.22 66.48 -6.28
CA THR A 178 -54.64 66.49 -4.87
C THR A 178 -53.59 65.80 -4.01
N SER A 179 -53.45 66.23 -2.75
CA SER A 179 -52.57 65.57 -1.77
C SER A 179 -52.93 64.10 -1.53
N LEU A 180 -54.15 63.71 -1.87
CA LEU A 180 -54.64 62.34 -1.75
C LEU A 180 -54.23 61.48 -2.96
N GLY A 181 -54.17 62.06 -4.16
CA GLY A 181 -53.61 61.39 -5.35
C GLY A 181 -52.12 61.14 -5.21
N ASP A 182 -51.36 62.15 -4.79
CA ASP A 182 -49.92 62.04 -4.50
C ASP A 182 -49.63 60.92 -3.48
N PHE A 183 -50.55 60.74 -2.51
CA PHE A 183 -50.46 59.67 -1.53
C PHE A 183 -50.68 58.27 -2.11
N PHE A 184 -51.68 58.07 -2.97
CA PHE A 184 -51.91 56.77 -3.59
C PHE A 184 -50.77 56.40 -4.54
N GLU A 185 -50.21 57.38 -5.25
CA GLU A 185 -49.04 57.19 -6.10
C GLU A 185 -47.80 56.79 -5.29
N ALA A 186 -47.49 57.55 -4.22
CA ALA A 186 -46.39 57.20 -3.31
C ALA A 186 -46.60 55.83 -2.63
N MET A 187 -47.82 55.52 -2.21
CA MET A 187 -48.15 54.22 -1.61
C MET A 187 -47.94 53.07 -2.59
N THR A 188 -48.34 53.25 -3.85
CA THR A 188 -48.18 52.24 -4.90
C THR A 188 -46.71 52.02 -5.24
N ILE A 189 -45.91 53.09 -5.30
CA ILE A 189 -44.45 53.02 -5.51
C ILE A 189 -43.76 52.30 -4.34
N GLU A 190 -44.13 52.62 -3.10
CA GLU A 190 -43.63 51.95 -1.90
C GLU A 190 -43.98 50.46 -1.88
N PHE A 191 -45.22 50.09 -2.23
CA PHE A 191 -45.61 48.68 -2.34
C PHE A 191 -44.84 47.94 -3.44
N ARG A 192 -44.64 48.57 -4.61
CA ARG A 192 -43.78 47.99 -5.68
C ARG A 192 -42.36 47.75 -5.19
N THR A 193 -41.78 48.73 -4.50
CA THR A 193 -40.42 48.65 -3.97
C THR A 193 -40.30 47.55 -2.92
N ALA A 194 -41.28 47.43 -2.02
CA ALA A 194 -41.32 46.36 -1.03
C ALA A 194 -41.45 44.96 -1.66
N ILE A 195 -42.31 44.80 -2.67
CA ILE A 195 -42.48 43.51 -3.39
C ILE A 195 -41.22 43.17 -4.19
N ALA A 196 -40.56 44.15 -4.81
CA ALA A 196 -39.28 43.94 -5.48
C ALA A 196 -38.18 43.49 -4.50
N GLN A 197 -38.07 44.14 -3.34
CA GLN A 197 -37.13 43.76 -2.28
C GLN A 197 -37.39 42.36 -1.73
N ILE A 198 -38.66 41.99 -1.50
CA ILE A 198 -39.01 40.62 -1.09
C ILE A 198 -38.62 39.61 -2.19
N GLY A 199 -38.81 39.96 -3.46
CA GLY A 199 -38.38 39.14 -4.59
C GLY A 199 -36.86 38.92 -4.67
N ASP A 200 -36.08 39.97 -4.40
CA ASP A 200 -34.62 39.86 -4.25
C ASP A 200 -34.23 38.94 -3.09
N GLU A 201 -34.90 39.07 -1.94
CA GLU A 201 -34.60 38.26 -0.77
C GLU A 201 -34.97 36.78 -0.98
N VAL A 202 -36.09 36.50 -1.65
CA VAL A 202 -36.48 35.14 -2.06
C VAL A 202 -35.46 34.53 -3.02
N ARG A 203 -34.91 35.31 -3.96
CA ARG A 203 -33.81 34.86 -4.84
C ARG A 203 -32.54 34.55 -4.05
N ASN A 204 -32.20 35.37 -3.06
CA ASN A 204 -31.03 35.14 -2.20
C ASN A 204 -31.21 33.89 -1.33
N ILE A 205 -32.39 33.67 -0.75
CA ILE A 205 -32.76 32.46 -0.01
C ILE A 205 -32.67 31.23 -0.93
N ALA A 206 -33.15 31.32 -2.18
CA ALA A 206 -33.06 30.22 -3.14
C ALA A 206 -31.60 29.86 -3.47
N LYS A 207 -30.74 30.87 -3.72
CA LYS A 207 -29.31 30.66 -3.94
C LYS A 207 -28.61 30.05 -2.72
N ALA A 208 -28.94 30.54 -1.52
CA ALA A 208 -28.38 30.02 -0.27
C ALA A 208 -28.84 28.58 -0.01
N SER A 209 -30.12 28.29 -0.20
CA SER A 209 -30.70 26.95 -0.05
C SER A 209 -30.08 25.94 -1.01
N ALA A 210 -30.01 26.26 -2.30
CA ALA A 210 -29.39 25.40 -3.31
C ALA A 210 -27.90 25.15 -3.01
N ARG A 211 -27.18 26.18 -2.56
CA ARG A 211 -25.78 26.08 -2.16
C ARG A 211 -25.61 25.17 -0.94
N ILE A 212 -26.45 25.31 0.10
CA ILE A 212 -26.42 24.46 1.30
C ILE A 212 -26.75 23.01 0.92
N GLY A 213 -27.77 22.78 0.09
CA GLY A 213 -28.15 21.44 -0.38
C GLY A 213 -27.01 20.74 -1.13
N ALA A 214 -26.38 21.42 -2.09
CA ALA A 214 -25.23 20.90 -2.83
C ALA A 214 -24.02 20.64 -1.92
N MET A 215 -23.70 21.59 -1.02
CA MET A 215 -22.62 21.42 -0.03
C MET A 215 -22.89 20.26 0.93
N SER A 216 -24.13 20.04 1.37
CA SER A 216 -24.52 18.93 2.24
C SER A 216 -24.35 17.58 1.53
N GLN A 217 -24.78 17.46 0.27
CA GLN A 217 -24.59 16.24 -0.51
C GLN A 217 -23.10 15.94 -0.75
N GLN A 218 -22.32 16.95 -1.14
CA GLN A 218 -20.87 16.82 -1.31
C GLN A 218 -20.18 16.42 0.01
N SER A 219 -20.57 17.03 1.13
CA SER A 219 -20.00 16.70 2.44
C SER A 219 -20.36 15.28 2.88
N LEU A 220 -21.57 14.80 2.54
CA LEU A 220 -21.98 13.42 2.81
C LEU A 220 -21.15 12.43 1.99
N TRP A 221 -20.93 12.72 0.70
CA TRP A 221 -20.08 11.92 -0.17
C TRP A 221 -18.63 11.85 0.35
N ASN A 222 -18.06 12.99 0.76
CA ASN A 222 -16.73 13.04 1.35
C ASN A 222 -16.67 12.21 2.64
N ALA A 223 -17.69 12.26 3.50
CA ALA A 223 -17.76 11.46 4.71
C ALA A 223 -17.82 9.95 4.42
N THR A 224 -18.48 9.53 3.33
CA THR A 224 -18.49 8.13 2.88
C THR A 224 -17.09 7.69 2.44
N LEU A 225 -16.42 8.48 1.59
CA LEU A 225 -15.05 8.19 1.15
C LEU A 225 -14.06 8.15 2.32
N GLU A 226 -14.17 9.08 3.27
CA GLU A 226 -13.35 9.09 4.48
C GLU A 226 -13.61 7.85 5.35
N THR A 227 -14.86 7.34 5.40
CA THR A 227 -15.18 6.10 6.13
C THR A 227 -14.49 4.89 5.49
N GLU A 228 -14.59 4.74 4.17
CA GLU A 228 -13.93 3.65 3.43
C GLU A 228 -12.40 3.71 3.60
N ALA A 229 -11.82 4.90 3.55
CA ALA A 229 -10.39 5.10 3.78
C ALA A 229 -9.97 4.65 5.19
N ILE A 230 -10.74 4.99 6.23
CA ILE A 230 -10.47 4.56 7.61
C ILE A 230 -10.57 3.04 7.76
N GLU A 231 -11.56 2.40 7.13
CA GLU A 231 -11.68 0.94 7.15
C GLU A 231 -10.46 0.26 6.51
N HIS A 232 -9.98 0.79 5.38
CA HIS A 232 -8.75 0.33 4.75
C HIS A 232 -7.52 0.51 5.65
N ILE A 233 -7.37 1.66 6.32
CA ILE A 233 -6.27 1.92 7.25
C ILE A 233 -6.35 0.96 8.45
N ALA A 234 -7.54 0.68 8.97
CA ALA A 234 -7.75 -0.29 10.06
C ALA A 234 -7.34 -1.70 9.66
N ALA A 235 -7.79 -2.18 8.50
CA ALA A 235 -7.42 -3.50 7.99
C ALA A 235 -5.90 -3.60 7.74
N SER A 236 -5.30 -2.58 7.15
CA SER A 236 -3.85 -2.54 6.93
C SER A 236 -3.07 -2.53 8.25
N SER A 237 -3.52 -1.76 9.25
CA SER A 237 -2.86 -1.67 10.56
C SER A 237 -2.89 -3.00 11.30
N GLU A 238 -4.02 -3.72 11.26
CA GLU A 238 -4.13 -5.06 11.83
C GLU A 238 -3.20 -6.06 11.12
N GLN A 239 -3.12 -6.00 9.79
CA GLN A 239 -2.21 -6.86 9.01
C GLN A 239 -0.74 -6.59 9.37
N VAL A 240 -0.34 -5.32 9.53
CA VAL A 240 1.03 -4.98 9.97
C VAL A 240 1.25 -5.50 11.39
N ALA A 241 0.28 -5.40 12.30
CA ALA A 241 0.39 -5.92 13.66
C ALA A 241 0.61 -7.44 13.68
N GLN A 242 -0.11 -8.18 12.84
CA GLN A 242 0.05 -9.64 12.70
C GLN A 242 1.44 -9.99 12.16
N ASN A 243 1.89 -9.30 11.11
CA ASN A 243 3.22 -9.51 10.55
C ASN A 243 4.33 -9.21 11.57
N LEU A 244 4.17 -8.18 12.41
CA LEU A 244 5.12 -7.86 13.47
C LEU A 244 5.14 -8.90 14.59
N ARG A 245 3.97 -9.42 15.00
CA ARG A 245 3.89 -10.53 15.95
C ARG A 245 4.61 -11.77 15.43
N GLN A 246 4.42 -12.12 14.16
CA GLN A 246 5.14 -13.23 13.53
C GLN A 246 6.65 -12.96 13.45
N THR A 247 7.03 -11.71 13.16
CA THR A 247 8.44 -11.32 13.12
C THR A 247 9.10 -11.47 14.50
N MET A 248 8.40 -11.13 15.59
CA MET A 248 8.89 -11.34 16.96
C MET A 248 9.11 -12.82 17.28
N GLU A 249 8.18 -13.70 16.90
CA GLU A 249 8.35 -15.16 17.07
C GLU A 249 9.56 -15.70 16.29
N ASN A 250 9.77 -15.19 15.07
CA ASN A 250 10.94 -15.53 14.26
C ASN A 250 12.24 -15.02 14.93
N ILE A 251 12.25 -13.81 15.48
CA ILE A 251 13.39 -13.22 16.22
C ILE A 251 13.74 -14.08 17.44
N GLU A 252 12.74 -14.52 18.20
CA GLU A 252 12.94 -15.40 19.37
C GLU A 252 13.56 -16.74 18.95
N THR A 253 12.99 -17.38 17.94
CA THR A 253 13.52 -18.64 17.38
C THR A 253 14.96 -18.46 16.88
N GLN A 254 15.25 -17.34 16.22
CA GLN A 254 16.58 -17.03 15.72
C GLN A 254 17.58 -16.72 16.85
N GLY A 255 17.12 -16.12 17.95
CA GLY A 255 17.87 -15.95 19.19
C GLY A 255 18.31 -17.29 19.79
N GLN A 256 17.39 -18.25 19.91
CA GLN A 256 17.71 -19.60 20.40
C GLN A 256 18.69 -20.34 19.48
N SER A 257 18.54 -20.19 18.15
CA SER A 257 19.48 -20.76 17.19
C SER A 257 20.88 -20.13 17.30
N LEU A 258 20.97 -18.85 17.64
CA LEU A 258 22.25 -18.17 17.89
C LEU A 258 22.94 -18.70 19.15
N ASP A 259 22.19 -18.91 20.23
CA ASP A 259 22.74 -19.50 21.46
C ASP A 259 23.35 -20.88 21.20
N ASN A 260 22.65 -21.73 20.45
CA ASN A 260 23.18 -23.04 20.04
C ASN A 260 24.46 -22.90 19.18
N THR A 261 24.51 -21.90 18.30
CA THR A 261 25.69 -21.62 17.47
C THR A 261 26.89 -21.20 18.32
N PHE A 262 26.68 -20.41 19.38
CA PHE A 262 27.74 -20.07 20.33
C PHE A 262 28.28 -21.30 21.06
N GLU A 263 27.41 -22.20 21.51
CA GLU A 263 27.84 -23.47 22.14
C GLU A 263 28.64 -24.36 21.17
N ASP A 264 28.23 -24.42 19.90
CA ASP A 264 28.97 -25.17 18.87
C ASP A 264 30.35 -24.55 18.61
N ILE A 265 30.47 -23.22 18.61
CA ILE A 265 31.76 -22.51 18.47
C ILE A 265 32.68 -22.80 19.67
N GLU A 266 32.15 -22.78 20.90
CA GLU A 266 32.93 -23.13 22.10
C GLU A 266 33.42 -24.59 22.05
N ARG A 267 32.54 -25.53 21.68
CA ARG A 267 32.94 -26.94 21.47
C ARG A 267 33.99 -27.10 20.38
N MET A 268 33.86 -26.35 19.28
CA MET A 268 34.85 -26.34 18.21
C MET A 268 36.20 -25.80 18.68
N ASN A 269 36.23 -24.71 19.44
CA ASN A 269 37.48 -24.16 20.00
C ASN A 269 38.18 -25.15 20.93
N ALA A 270 37.44 -25.84 21.79
CA ALA A 270 37.99 -26.91 22.62
C ALA A 270 38.57 -28.06 21.78
N SER A 271 37.88 -28.46 20.69
CA SER A 271 38.39 -29.48 19.78
C SER A 271 39.66 -29.05 19.06
N ILE A 272 39.75 -27.79 18.60
CA ILE A 272 40.93 -27.23 17.95
C ILE A 272 42.14 -27.28 18.89
N LEU A 273 41.96 -26.94 20.17
CA LEU A 273 43.02 -27.02 21.18
C LEU A 273 43.53 -28.46 21.37
N ASN A 274 42.62 -29.44 21.44
CA ASN A 274 43.02 -30.85 21.57
C ASN A 274 43.81 -31.33 20.34
N ILE A 275 43.36 -30.99 19.12
CA ILE A 275 44.08 -31.39 17.89
C ILE A 275 45.47 -30.73 17.84
N HIS A 276 45.61 -29.48 18.30
CA HIS A 276 46.92 -28.84 18.42
C HIS A 276 47.89 -29.64 19.30
N GLN A 277 47.41 -30.11 20.46
CA GLN A 277 48.21 -30.97 21.35
C GLN A 277 48.56 -32.32 20.71
N ASP A 278 47.60 -32.93 20.00
CA ASP A 278 47.83 -34.20 19.30
C ASP A 278 48.88 -34.06 18.19
N ILE A 279 48.90 -32.95 17.45
CA ILE A 279 49.92 -32.68 16.42
C ILE A 279 51.30 -32.60 17.05
N GLU A 280 51.44 -31.89 18.18
CA GLU A 280 52.73 -31.75 18.87
C GLU A 280 53.24 -33.10 19.40
N TYR A 281 52.33 -33.88 20.00
CA TYR A 281 52.61 -35.23 20.46
C TYR A 281 53.04 -36.16 19.31
N LEU A 282 52.28 -36.20 18.22
CA LEU A 282 52.58 -37.04 17.06
C LEU A 282 53.86 -36.61 16.33
N SER A 283 54.15 -35.32 16.28
CA SER A 283 55.42 -34.79 15.72
C SER A 283 56.61 -35.30 16.51
N THR A 284 56.53 -35.24 17.85
CA THR A 284 57.57 -35.78 18.74
C THR A 284 57.74 -37.28 18.55
N LEU A 285 56.63 -38.02 18.52
CA LEU A 285 56.64 -39.47 18.31
C LEU A 285 57.22 -39.86 16.93
N SER A 286 56.88 -39.10 15.89
CA SER A 286 57.42 -39.28 14.54
C SER A 286 58.93 -39.10 14.53
N ASN A 287 59.46 -38.05 15.17
CA ASN A 287 60.91 -37.82 15.25
C ASN A 287 61.65 -38.95 16.00
N VAL A 288 61.11 -39.41 17.13
CA VAL A 288 61.71 -40.54 17.89
C VAL A 288 61.69 -41.83 17.07
N THR A 289 60.60 -42.07 16.32
CA THR A 289 60.49 -43.24 15.45
C THR A 289 61.50 -43.17 14.30
N ASP A 290 61.71 -41.98 13.72
CA ASP A 290 62.69 -41.77 12.65
C ASP A 290 64.14 -42.03 13.12
N GLN A 291 64.47 -41.56 14.33
CA GLN A 291 65.75 -41.86 14.98
C GLN A 291 65.92 -43.36 15.22
N SER A 292 64.86 -44.04 15.65
CA SER A 292 64.86 -45.49 15.88
C SER A 292 65.08 -46.28 14.58
N ILE A 293 64.47 -45.85 13.47
CA ILE A 293 64.67 -46.44 12.14
C ILE A 293 66.12 -46.25 11.68
N THR A 294 66.69 -45.06 11.89
CA THR A 294 68.10 -44.78 11.58
C THR A 294 69.04 -45.67 12.40
N GLY A 295 68.78 -45.82 13.71
CA GLY A 295 69.52 -46.73 14.58
C GLY A 295 69.42 -48.20 14.15
N LEU A 296 68.23 -48.64 13.74
CA LEU A 296 68.03 -49.98 13.18
C LEU A 296 68.86 -50.21 11.91
N HIS A 297 68.96 -49.22 11.03
CA HIS A 297 69.74 -49.36 9.80
C HIS A 297 71.23 -49.57 10.10
N ALA A 298 71.80 -48.79 11.02
CA ALA A 298 73.18 -48.97 11.47
C ALA A 298 73.41 -50.34 12.13
N PHE A 299 72.47 -50.77 12.98
CA PHE A 299 72.55 -52.09 13.61
C PHE A 299 72.47 -53.25 12.60
N MET A 300 71.71 -53.09 11.51
CA MET A 300 71.68 -54.10 10.43
C MET A 300 73.01 -54.17 9.67
N GLU A 301 73.74 -53.07 9.53
CA GLU A 301 75.08 -53.07 8.92
C GLU A 301 76.08 -53.86 9.79
N GLU A 302 76.06 -53.63 11.10
CA GLU A 302 76.89 -54.36 12.07
C GLU A 302 76.59 -55.88 12.09
N ILE A 303 75.31 -56.28 11.99
CA ILE A 303 74.95 -57.71 11.89
C ILE A 303 75.45 -58.34 10.59
N ASP A 304 75.43 -57.61 9.47
CA ASP A 304 75.92 -58.11 8.18
C ASP A 304 77.43 -58.39 8.25
N ASP A 305 78.19 -57.46 8.82
CA ASP A 305 79.63 -57.61 9.08
C ASP A 305 79.91 -58.81 10.00
N HIS A 306 79.16 -58.95 11.10
CA HIS A 306 79.29 -60.11 11.99
C HIS A 306 78.94 -61.43 11.32
N ALA A 307 77.93 -61.47 10.46
CA ALA A 307 77.60 -62.67 9.70
C ALA A 307 78.76 -63.04 8.74
N HIS A 308 79.39 -62.04 8.12
CA HIS A 308 80.57 -62.23 7.28
C HIS A 308 81.76 -62.78 8.08
N ASP A 309 82.05 -62.19 9.24
CA ASP A 309 83.12 -62.63 10.14
C ASP A 309 82.91 -64.08 10.62
N VAL A 310 81.69 -64.45 11.02
CA VAL A 310 81.36 -65.82 11.42
C VAL A 310 81.56 -66.79 10.25
N SER A 311 81.16 -66.41 9.03
CA SER A 311 81.37 -67.25 7.85
C SER A 311 82.86 -67.45 7.54
N SER A 312 83.66 -66.40 7.62
CA SER A 312 85.12 -66.43 7.41
C SER A 312 85.83 -67.27 8.48
N LEU A 313 85.46 -67.08 9.75
CA LEU A 313 85.98 -67.87 10.87
C LEU A 313 85.61 -69.35 10.71
N ALA A 314 84.35 -69.65 10.36
CA ALA A 314 83.92 -71.02 10.10
C ALA A 314 84.75 -71.67 8.98
N GLU A 315 85.03 -70.96 7.88
CA GLU A 315 85.89 -71.47 6.82
C GLU A 315 87.32 -71.78 7.30
N SER A 316 87.91 -70.87 8.09
CA SER A 316 89.24 -71.07 8.67
C SER A 316 89.28 -72.27 9.61
N VAL A 317 88.31 -72.41 10.52
CA VAL A 317 88.28 -73.54 11.48
C VAL A 317 88.00 -74.85 10.74
N SER A 318 87.17 -74.85 9.69
CA SER A 318 86.93 -76.05 8.85
C SER A 318 88.23 -76.55 8.23
N LYS A 319 89.05 -75.63 7.70
CA LYS A 319 90.37 -75.97 7.13
C LYS A 319 91.32 -76.53 8.18
N GLU A 320 91.39 -75.94 9.37
CA GLU A 320 92.26 -76.43 10.45
C GLU A 320 91.77 -77.78 11.01
N ALA A 321 90.46 -77.99 11.13
CA ALA A 321 89.90 -79.29 11.51
C ALA A 321 90.24 -80.37 10.46
N GLY A 322 90.17 -80.04 9.17
CA GLY A 322 90.59 -80.93 8.08
C GLY A 322 92.07 -81.35 8.18
N LYS A 323 92.98 -80.40 8.45
CA LYS A 323 94.39 -80.72 8.74
C LYS A 323 94.54 -81.58 9.99
N GLY A 324 93.71 -81.35 11.01
CA GLY A 324 93.66 -82.18 12.22
C GLY A 324 93.31 -83.62 11.91
N VAL A 325 92.32 -83.86 11.04
CA VAL A 325 91.93 -85.20 10.58
C VAL A 325 93.11 -85.88 9.88
N GLU A 326 93.78 -85.19 8.95
CA GLU A 326 94.96 -85.72 8.25
C GLU A 326 96.10 -86.08 9.21
N ALA A 327 96.36 -85.23 10.21
CA ALA A 327 97.40 -85.46 11.21
C ALA A 327 97.09 -86.67 12.12
N VAL A 328 95.84 -86.79 12.61
CA VAL A 328 95.42 -87.93 13.43
C VAL A 328 95.46 -89.22 12.63
N GLN A 329 95.02 -89.21 11.37
CA GLN A 329 95.10 -90.36 10.48
C GLN A 329 96.55 -90.83 10.29
N SER A 330 97.49 -89.89 10.11
CA SER A 330 98.93 -90.18 10.03
C SER A 330 99.47 -90.79 11.33
N VAL A 331 99.00 -90.33 12.50
CA VAL A 331 99.37 -90.90 13.80
C VAL A 331 98.84 -92.33 13.94
N ILE A 332 97.59 -92.60 13.54
CA ILE A 332 97.01 -93.95 13.56
C ILE A 332 97.83 -94.91 12.68
N GLU A 333 98.20 -94.50 11.47
CA GLU A 333 99.06 -95.28 10.56
C GLU A 333 100.46 -95.53 11.17
N GLY A 334 101.04 -94.51 11.81
CA GLY A 334 102.30 -94.63 12.55
C GLY A 334 102.20 -95.64 13.70
N ILE A 335 101.14 -95.59 14.51
CA ILE A 335 100.90 -96.53 15.60
C ILE A 335 100.66 -97.95 15.07
N GLN A 336 99.97 -98.12 13.94
CA GLN A 336 99.82 -99.42 13.29
C GLN A 336 101.17 -100.00 12.85
N THR A 337 102.08 -99.15 12.37
CA THR A 337 103.46 -99.56 12.02
C THR A 337 104.27 -99.94 13.28
N ILE A 338 104.06 -99.23 14.39
CA ILE A 338 104.64 -99.62 15.69
C ILE A 338 104.07 -100.97 16.14
N ASN A 339 102.76 -101.20 15.98
CA ASN A 339 102.11 -102.46 16.32
C ASN A 339 102.77 -103.65 15.59
N THR A 340 103.02 -103.52 14.28
CA THR A 340 103.70 -104.58 13.51
C THR A 340 105.12 -104.80 14.01
N THR A 341 105.88 -103.72 14.24
CA THR A 341 107.27 -103.79 14.71
C THR A 341 107.40 -104.42 16.10
N VAL A 342 106.50 -104.09 17.02
CA VAL A 342 106.46 -104.65 18.38
C VAL A 342 106.08 -106.13 18.35
N ASN A 343 105.14 -106.52 17.49
CA ASN A 343 104.80 -107.94 17.29
C ASN A 343 106.00 -108.74 16.76
N ASP A 344 106.75 -108.20 15.80
CA ASP A 344 107.96 -108.83 15.26
C ASP A 344 109.08 -108.94 16.31
N ALA A 345 109.27 -107.90 17.13
CA ALA A 345 110.21 -107.90 18.24
C ALA A 345 109.82 -108.93 19.32
N ALA A 346 108.53 -109.02 19.67
CA ALA A 346 108.00 -110.02 20.59
C ALA A 346 108.24 -111.44 20.09
N ALA A 347 108.03 -111.69 18.78
CA ALA A 347 108.32 -112.97 18.15
C ALA A 347 109.81 -113.33 18.21
N THR A 348 110.70 -112.36 17.95
CA THR A 348 112.15 -112.53 18.00
C THR A 348 112.66 -112.83 19.41
N ILE A 349 112.18 -112.09 20.43
CA ILE A 349 112.52 -112.31 21.83
C ILE A 349 112.04 -113.70 22.29
N LYS A 350 110.83 -114.10 21.89
CA LYS A 350 110.29 -115.44 22.16
C LYS A 350 111.14 -116.54 21.52
N HIS A 351 111.65 -116.31 20.31
CA HIS A 351 112.59 -117.23 19.66
C HIS A 351 113.93 -117.31 20.41
N LEU A 352 114.49 -116.18 20.84
CA LEU A 352 115.71 -116.14 21.65
C LEU A 352 115.55 -116.90 22.99
N GLY A 353 114.37 -116.83 23.59
CA GLY A 353 114.03 -117.64 24.77
C GLY A 353 114.15 -119.14 24.51
N LYS A 354 113.53 -119.62 23.42
CA LYS A 354 113.62 -121.04 23.02
C LYS A 354 115.05 -121.49 22.74
N GLU A 355 115.84 -120.67 22.05
CA GLU A 355 117.25 -121.00 21.79
C GLU A 355 118.09 -120.99 23.09
N SER A 356 117.78 -120.09 24.03
CA SER A 356 118.44 -120.06 25.35
C SER A 356 118.11 -121.30 26.18
N ASP A 357 116.85 -121.76 26.16
CA ASP A 357 116.43 -123.02 26.80
C ASP A 357 117.21 -124.21 26.25
N ARG A 358 117.32 -124.28 24.91
CA ARG A 358 118.07 -125.32 24.21
C ARG A 358 119.57 -125.31 24.54
N ILE A 359 120.18 -124.14 24.73
CA ILE A 359 121.56 -124.05 25.22
C ILE A 359 121.64 -124.55 26.66
N GLY A 360 120.65 -124.25 27.50
CA GLY A 360 120.52 -124.80 28.84
C GLY A 360 120.58 -126.33 28.85
N ASP A 361 119.79 -126.98 28.00
CA ASP A 361 119.78 -128.45 27.84
C ASP A 361 121.16 -128.99 27.41
N VAL A 362 121.84 -128.31 26.47
CA VAL A 362 123.18 -128.70 26.01
C VAL A 362 124.22 -128.59 27.14
N LEU A 363 124.14 -127.55 27.97
CA LEU A 363 125.05 -127.38 29.10
C LEU A 363 124.86 -128.46 30.16
N GLU A 364 123.64 -128.95 30.37
CA GLU A 364 123.38 -130.11 31.25
C GLU A 364 124.13 -131.35 30.74
N VAL A 365 124.02 -131.65 29.43
CA VAL A 365 124.75 -132.76 28.80
C VAL A 365 126.27 -132.58 28.91
N ILE A 366 126.80 -131.36 28.70
CA ILE A 366 128.25 -131.10 28.84
C ILE A 366 128.69 -131.29 30.29
N ASN A 367 127.89 -130.81 31.26
CA ASN A 367 128.18 -131.00 32.68
C ASN A 367 128.25 -132.48 33.02
N ASP A 368 127.31 -133.29 32.51
CA ASP A 368 127.29 -134.74 32.71
C ASP A 368 128.50 -135.43 32.06
N ILE A 369 128.90 -135.03 30.85
CA ILE A 369 130.10 -135.55 30.19
C ILE A 369 131.36 -135.17 30.98
N ALA A 370 131.46 -133.94 31.49
CA ALA A 370 132.58 -133.50 32.30
C ALA A 370 132.64 -134.30 33.63
N GLU A 371 131.50 -134.54 34.27
CA GLU A 371 131.38 -135.38 35.47
C GLU A 371 131.86 -136.83 35.20
N GLN A 372 131.40 -137.43 34.10
CA GLN A 372 131.83 -138.76 33.65
C GLN A 372 133.33 -138.80 33.31
N THR A 373 133.84 -137.78 32.61
CA THR A 373 135.25 -137.69 32.21
C THR A 373 136.15 -137.54 33.45
N ASN A 374 135.73 -136.76 34.44
CA ASN A 374 136.42 -136.63 35.72
C ASN A 374 136.50 -137.97 36.46
N LEU A 375 135.41 -138.75 36.45
CA LEU A 375 135.38 -140.11 37.02
C LEU A 375 136.27 -141.09 36.26
N LEU A 376 136.26 -141.06 34.93
CA LEU A 376 137.14 -141.90 34.10
C LEU A 376 138.62 -141.54 34.32
N ALA A 377 138.95 -140.25 34.37
CA ALA A 377 140.29 -139.76 34.63
C ALA A 377 140.77 -140.09 36.04
N LEU A 378 139.87 -140.07 37.03
CA LEU A 378 140.15 -140.54 38.38
C LEU A 378 140.48 -142.04 38.39
N ASN A 379 139.66 -142.86 37.72
CA ASN A 379 139.91 -144.29 37.59
C ASN A 379 141.24 -144.57 36.85
N ALA A 380 141.52 -143.84 35.78
CA ALA A 380 142.78 -143.94 35.04
C ALA A 380 143.99 -143.53 35.90
N SER A 381 143.85 -142.48 36.73
CA SER A 381 144.91 -142.04 37.67
C SER A 381 145.20 -143.12 38.72
N ILE A 382 144.16 -143.79 39.22
CA ILE A 382 144.29 -144.92 40.16
C ILE A 382 145.05 -146.08 39.50
N ILE A 383 144.66 -146.48 38.27
CA ILE A 383 145.33 -147.58 37.55
C ILE A 383 146.78 -147.23 37.20
N ALA A 384 147.05 -145.98 36.81
CA ALA A 384 148.41 -145.52 36.51
C ALA A 384 149.33 -145.54 37.73
N ALA A 385 148.81 -145.20 38.91
CA ALA A 385 149.53 -145.37 40.18
C ALA A 385 149.82 -146.85 40.49
N GLN A 386 148.88 -147.74 40.14
CA GLN A 386 148.97 -149.17 40.36
C GLN A 386 150.02 -149.87 39.47
N ALA A 387 150.23 -149.38 38.24
CA ALA A 387 151.24 -149.88 37.29
C ALA A 387 152.70 -149.50 37.64
N GLY A 388 152.92 -148.77 38.73
CA GLY A 388 154.25 -148.45 39.27
C GLY A 388 155.16 -147.75 38.27
N GLY A 389 156.41 -148.20 38.13
CA GLY A 389 157.45 -147.55 37.33
C GLY A 389 157.10 -147.35 35.85
N HIS A 390 156.28 -148.23 35.27
CA HIS A 390 155.83 -148.16 33.87
C HIS A 390 154.61 -147.23 33.66
N GLY A 391 153.90 -146.83 34.72
CA GLY A 391 152.66 -146.04 34.67
C GLY A 391 152.84 -144.52 34.81
N LYS A 392 154.06 -144.02 35.05
CA LYS A 392 154.32 -142.59 35.35
C LYS A 392 153.83 -141.62 34.27
N GLY A 393 154.02 -141.94 32.99
CA GLY A 393 153.52 -141.11 31.89
C GLY A 393 151.99 -141.06 31.83
N PHE A 394 151.35 -142.19 32.13
CA PHE A 394 149.88 -142.33 32.13
C PHE A 394 149.23 -141.57 33.29
N ALA A 395 149.87 -141.54 34.46
CA ALA A 395 149.38 -140.81 35.64
C ALA A 395 149.33 -139.29 35.40
N VAL A 396 150.33 -138.75 34.70
CA VAL A 396 150.36 -137.32 34.31
C VAL A 396 149.21 -137.00 33.36
N VAL A 397 148.97 -137.85 32.34
CA VAL A 397 147.86 -137.65 31.40
C VAL A 397 146.52 -137.74 32.12
N ALA A 398 146.31 -138.73 32.99
CA ALA A 398 145.06 -138.88 33.72
C ALA A 398 144.80 -137.70 34.69
N GLY A 399 145.84 -137.18 35.35
CA GLY A 399 145.74 -135.96 36.17
C GLY A 399 145.36 -134.72 35.34
N GLN A 400 145.95 -134.56 34.14
CA GLN A 400 145.62 -133.48 33.21
C GLN A 400 144.18 -133.59 32.66
N VAL A 401 143.70 -134.80 32.35
CA VAL A 401 142.31 -135.03 31.92
C VAL A 401 141.33 -134.71 33.05
N ARG A 402 141.67 -135.05 34.30
CA ARG A 402 140.86 -134.73 35.48
C ARG A 402 140.75 -133.22 35.69
N GLU A 403 141.89 -132.51 35.66
CA GLU A 403 141.92 -131.05 35.76
C GLU A 403 141.12 -130.39 34.63
N LEU A 404 141.22 -130.91 33.40
CA LEU A 404 140.44 -130.45 32.26
C LEU A 404 138.92 -130.66 32.47
N ALA A 405 138.52 -131.82 32.99
CA ALA A 405 137.12 -132.12 33.28
C ALA A 405 136.56 -131.22 34.39
N GLU A 406 137.33 -130.96 35.46
CA GLU A 406 136.94 -130.06 36.55
C GLU A 406 136.85 -128.60 36.08
N ARG A 407 137.80 -128.14 35.26
CA ARG A 407 137.75 -126.84 34.58
C ARG A 407 136.53 -126.74 33.66
N THR A 408 136.24 -127.78 32.88
CA THR A 408 135.07 -127.84 31.98
C THR A 408 133.79 -127.71 32.81
N ARG A 409 133.66 -128.45 33.91
CA ARG A 409 132.49 -128.37 34.80
C ARG A 409 132.28 -126.97 35.39
N ASN A 410 133.36 -126.36 35.89
CA ASN A 410 133.30 -125.01 36.45
C ASN A 410 132.90 -123.97 35.39
N SER A 411 133.47 -124.06 34.18
CA SER A 411 133.08 -123.20 33.04
C SER A 411 131.63 -123.43 32.61
N THR A 412 131.16 -124.68 32.54
CA THR A 412 129.75 -125.00 32.22
C THR A 412 128.79 -124.44 33.25
N LYS A 413 129.15 -124.47 34.55
CA LYS A 413 128.35 -123.87 35.63
C LYS A 413 128.28 -122.33 35.51
N GLU A 414 129.40 -121.70 35.16
CA GLU A 414 129.45 -120.26 34.91
C GLU A 414 128.60 -119.86 33.69
N ILE A 415 128.73 -120.59 32.58
CA ILE A 415 127.88 -120.39 31.39
C ILE A 415 126.40 -120.65 31.73
N GLY A 416 126.10 -121.67 32.54
CA GLY A 416 124.73 -121.95 33.00
C GLY A 416 124.13 -120.84 33.86
N ASN A 417 124.95 -120.10 34.63
CA ASN A 417 124.49 -118.88 35.31
C ASN A 417 124.18 -117.76 34.30
N ILE A 418 125.03 -117.59 33.27
CA ILE A 418 124.81 -116.61 32.19
C ILE A 418 123.52 -116.92 31.42
N ILE A 419 123.25 -118.18 31.07
CA ILE A 419 122.04 -118.59 30.36
C ILE A 419 120.79 -118.37 31.22
N ARG A 420 120.83 -118.70 32.52
CA ARG A 420 119.71 -118.36 33.44
C ARG A 420 119.45 -116.86 33.52
N SER A 421 120.51 -116.05 33.54
CA SER A 421 120.37 -114.59 33.46
C SER A 421 119.73 -114.16 32.14
N LEU A 422 120.13 -114.75 31.01
CA LEU A 422 119.58 -114.47 29.69
C LEU A 422 118.09 -114.86 29.60
N GLN A 423 117.70 -116.03 30.10
CA GLN A 423 116.30 -116.47 30.17
C GLN A 423 115.43 -115.50 30.99
N ASN A 424 115.94 -115.02 32.13
CA ASN A 424 115.25 -114.02 32.95
C ASN A 424 115.10 -112.67 32.22
N GLU A 425 116.12 -112.22 31.50
CA GLU A 425 116.04 -111.00 30.66
C GLU A 425 115.06 -111.18 29.49
N VAL A 426 115.00 -112.35 28.86
CA VAL A 426 114.02 -112.67 27.81
C VAL A 426 112.59 -112.65 28.36
N MET A 427 112.35 -113.23 29.54
CA MET A 427 111.04 -113.19 30.19
C MET A 427 110.61 -111.75 30.49
N ARG A 428 111.53 -110.92 31.01
CA ARG A 428 111.31 -109.47 31.18
C ARG A 428 111.03 -108.76 29.86
N GLY A 429 111.78 -109.07 28.80
CA GLY A 429 111.57 -108.52 27.46
C GLY A 429 110.19 -108.88 26.90
N THR A 430 109.72 -110.11 27.11
CA THR A 430 108.41 -110.58 26.67
C THR A 430 107.27 -109.85 27.39
N MET A 431 107.39 -109.67 28.71
CA MET A 431 106.42 -108.87 29.49
C MET A 431 106.41 -107.40 29.04
N ALA A 432 107.58 -106.81 28.77
CA ALA A 432 107.67 -105.44 28.26
C ALA A 432 107.01 -105.29 26.88
N MET A 433 107.17 -106.27 25.98
CA MET A 433 106.49 -106.28 24.68
C MET A 433 104.97 -106.42 24.81
N ALA A 434 104.47 -107.25 25.74
CA ALA A 434 103.04 -107.37 26.00
C ALA A 434 102.43 -106.04 26.47
N ASN A 435 103.07 -105.36 27.42
CA ASN A 435 102.66 -104.03 27.87
C ASN A 435 102.71 -103.00 26.73
N CYS A 436 103.68 -103.11 25.82
CA CYS A 436 103.79 -102.22 24.66
C CYS A 436 102.64 -102.44 23.66
N LEU A 437 102.21 -103.69 23.44
CA LEU A 437 101.05 -104.01 22.60
C LEU A 437 99.74 -103.43 23.19
N ASP A 438 99.55 -103.50 24.50
CA ASP A 438 98.39 -102.90 25.17
C ASP A 438 98.40 -101.37 25.00
N ALA A 439 99.54 -100.71 25.21
CA ALA A 439 99.69 -99.27 25.02
C ALA A 439 99.48 -98.83 23.56
N VAL A 440 99.91 -99.64 22.59
CA VAL A 440 99.68 -99.41 21.16
C VAL A 440 98.19 -99.52 20.82
N ARG A 441 97.50 -100.53 21.35
CA ARG A 441 96.05 -100.69 21.16
C ARG A 441 95.28 -99.49 21.72
N GLU A 442 95.60 -99.07 22.94
CA GLU A 442 95.03 -97.86 23.54
C GLU A 442 95.30 -96.62 22.67
N GLY A 443 96.51 -96.49 22.11
CA GLY A 443 96.87 -95.42 21.18
C GLY A 443 96.02 -95.39 19.91
N VAL A 444 95.70 -96.56 19.32
CA VAL A 444 94.79 -96.65 18.16
C VAL A 444 93.36 -96.25 18.55
N GLU A 445 92.86 -96.75 19.68
CA GLU A 445 91.50 -96.43 20.16
C GLU A 445 91.36 -94.92 20.44
N LEU A 446 92.35 -94.28 21.08
CA LEU A 446 92.39 -92.83 21.30
C LEU A 446 92.49 -92.04 20.00
N GLY A 447 93.28 -92.50 19.02
CA GLY A 447 93.38 -91.89 17.70
C GLY A 447 92.04 -91.89 16.96
N GLN A 448 91.32 -93.02 16.95
CA GLN A 448 90.00 -93.14 16.34
C GLN A 448 88.96 -92.24 17.02
N GLN A 449 89.01 -92.09 18.34
CA GLN A 449 88.14 -91.16 19.06
C GLN A 449 88.42 -89.70 18.67
N ALA A 450 89.70 -89.32 18.55
CA ALA A 450 90.09 -87.99 18.11
C ALA A 450 89.62 -87.69 16.67
N ASP A 451 89.74 -88.66 15.75
CA ASP A 451 89.24 -88.56 14.38
C ASP A 451 87.72 -88.34 14.32
N ALA A 452 86.95 -89.13 15.08
CA ALA A 452 85.50 -88.98 15.17
C ALA A 452 85.09 -87.61 15.72
N LEU A 453 85.79 -87.11 16.75
CA LEU A 453 85.55 -85.78 17.32
C LEU A 453 85.83 -84.66 16.30
N LEU A 454 86.90 -84.77 15.52
CA LEU A 454 87.24 -83.80 14.48
C LEU A 454 86.21 -83.76 13.35
N HIS A 455 85.65 -84.91 12.95
CA HIS A 455 84.53 -84.96 12.01
C HIS A 455 83.26 -84.28 12.56
N VAL A 456 82.95 -84.48 13.85
CA VAL A 456 81.84 -83.77 14.50
C VAL A 456 82.10 -82.26 14.51
N ILE A 457 83.33 -81.82 14.79
CA ILE A 457 83.72 -80.40 14.74
C ILE A 457 83.51 -79.83 13.33
N ALA A 458 83.99 -80.53 12.29
CA ALA A 458 83.82 -80.11 10.89
C ALA A 458 82.33 -79.95 10.51
N GLN A 459 81.48 -80.88 10.94
CA GLN A 459 80.03 -80.80 10.70
C GLN A 459 79.41 -79.58 11.42
N ARG A 460 79.75 -79.35 12.69
CA ARG A 460 79.24 -78.19 13.45
C ARG A 460 79.64 -76.85 12.85
N ILE A 461 80.82 -76.80 12.23
CA ILE A 461 81.30 -75.61 11.52
C ILE A 461 80.50 -75.37 10.24
N GLN A 462 80.12 -76.42 9.51
CA GLN A 462 79.23 -76.31 8.35
C GLN A 462 77.85 -75.78 8.76
N ASP A 463 77.31 -76.26 9.89
CA ASP A 463 76.06 -75.73 10.45
C ASP A 463 76.18 -74.23 10.78
N ALA A 464 77.29 -73.81 11.41
CA ALA A 464 77.55 -72.41 11.75
C ALA A 464 77.63 -71.51 10.50
N ARG A 465 78.27 -71.99 9.42
CA ARG A 465 78.29 -71.29 8.13
C ARG A 465 76.88 -71.15 7.53
N GLY A 466 76.07 -72.20 7.63
CA GLY A 466 74.66 -72.16 7.20
C GLY A 466 73.84 -71.13 7.99
N MET A 467 74.05 -71.04 9.30
CA MET A 467 73.41 -70.02 10.15
C MET A 467 73.84 -68.60 9.75
N ALA A 468 75.13 -68.36 9.51
CA ALA A 468 75.63 -67.06 9.06
C ALA A 468 75.01 -66.63 7.72
N ALA A 469 74.87 -67.54 6.76
CA ALA A 469 74.21 -67.26 5.48
C ALA A 469 72.72 -66.91 5.65
N ASN A 470 72.02 -67.63 6.53
CA ASN A 470 70.62 -67.32 6.86
C ASN A 470 70.48 -65.95 7.56
N LEU A 471 71.42 -65.61 8.44
CA LEU A 471 71.46 -64.32 9.13
C LEU A 471 71.64 -63.18 8.12
N ALA A 472 72.62 -63.26 7.21
CA ALA A 472 72.81 -62.26 6.16
C ALA A 472 71.55 -62.06 5.30
N LYS A 473 70.85 -63.14 4.93
CA LYS A 473 69.58 -63.05 4.20
C LYS A 473 68.48 -62.36 5.00
N ALA A 474 68.37 -62.66 6.30
CA ALA A 474 67.41 -62.00 7.19
C ALA A 474 67.72 -60.51 7.35
N THR A 475 69.00 -60.15 7.46
CA THR A 475 69.48 -58.76 7.54
C THR A 475 69.09 -57.95 6.30
N VAL A 476 69.27 -58.51 5.09
CA VAL A 476 68.83 -57.86 3.84
C VAL A 476 67.33 -57.57 3.85
N SER A 477 66.51 -58.56 4.25
CA SER A 477 65.06 -58.38 4.35
C SER A 477 64.69 -57.31 5.39
N GLN A 478 65.36 -57.29 6.53
CA GLN A 478 65.09 -56.33 7.59
C GLN A 478 65.49 -54.91 7.20
N ARG A 479 66.58 -54.74 6.44
CA ARG A 479 66.98 -53.45 5.84
C ARG A 479 65.89 -52.90 4.92
N GLN A 480 65.29 -53.75 4.08
CA GLN A 480 64.19 -53.36 3.21
C GLN A 480 62.94 -52.92 4.01
N ASN A 481 62.60 -53.64 5.08
CA ASN A 481 61.50 -53.24 5.97
C ASN A 481 61.77 -51.90 6.67
N SER A 482 63.02 -51.63 7.07
CA SER A 482 63.45 -50.36 7.66
C SER A 482 63.29 -49.19 6.67
N LEU A 483 63.65 -49.38 5.40
CA LEU A 483 63.43 -48.37 4.34
C LEU A 483 61.94 -48.07 4.12
N GLN A 484 61.08 -49.11 4.10
CA GLN A 484 59.63 -48.90 4.00
C GLN A 484 59.07 -48.16 5.21
N ALA A 485 59.57 -48.46 6.42
CA ALA A 485 59.20 -47.72 7.63
C ALA A 485 59.63 -46.25 7.53
N LYS A 486 60.82 -45.96 6.97
CA LYS A 486 61.30 -44.60 6.73
C LYS A 486 60.38 -43.82 5.79
N GLU A 487 60.02 -44.41 4.65
CA GLU A 487 59.09 -43.79 3.69
C GLU A 487 57.72 -43.53 4.32
N ALA A 488 57.21 -44.46 5.13
CA ALA A 488 55.96 -44.29 5.86
C ALA A 488 56.05 -43.14 6.88
N MET A 489 57.16 -43.01 7.59
CA MET A 489 57.38 -41.89 8.53
C MET A 489 57.48 -40.54 7.81
N ASP A 490 58.15 -40.48 6.65
CA ASP A 490 58.17 -39.25 5.84
C ASP A 490 56.76 -38.85 5.36
N GLN A 491 55.89 -39.82 5.09
CA GLN A 491 54.47 -39.54 4.80
C GLN A 491 53.71 -39.03 6.02
N VAL A 492 53.96 -39.59 7.21
CA VAL A 492 53.37 -39.10 8.48
C VAL A 492 53.79 -37.65 8.71
N HIS A 493 55.06 -37.32 8.52
CA HIS A 493 55.57 -35.95 8.67
C HIS A 493 54.84 -34.95 7.78
N ARG A 494 54.72 -35.24 6.47
CA ARG A 494 53.97 -34.39 5.54
C ARG A 494 52.49 -34.24 5.92
N LYS A 495 51.86 -35.31 6.40
CA LYS A 495 50.47 -35.26 6.87
C LYS A 495 50.32 -34.40 8.12
N LEU A 496 51.27 -34.44 9.05
CA LEU A 496 51.26 -33.58 10.24
C LEU A 496 51.43 -32.11 9.89
N GLU A 497 52.28 -31.78 8.91
CA GLU A 497 52.44 -30.41 8.41
C GLU A 497 51.12 -29.88 7.81
N HIS A 498 50.50 -30.65 6.90
CA HIS A 498 49.18 -30.31 6.35
C HIS A 498 48.07 -30.22 7.41
N LEU A 499 48.11 -31.08 8.43
CA LEU A 499 47.15 -31.03 9.53
C LEU A 499 47.35 -29.76 10.37
N SER A 500 48.59 -29.34 10.61
CA SER A 500 48.92 -28.08 11.29
C SER A 500 48.35 -26.86 10.56
N ASP A 501 48.55 -26.79 9.24
CA ASP A 501 47.99 -25.73 8.40
C ASP A 501 46.45 -25.72 8.45
N SER A 502 45.84 -26.91 8.41
CA SER A 502 44.39 -27.06 8.47
C SER A 502 43.80 -26.59 9.79
N VAL A 503 44.46 -26.92 10.91
CA VAL A 503 44.04 -26.46 12.26
C VAL A 503 44.22 -24.95 12.38
N SER A 504 45.32 -24.38 11.86
CA SER A 504 45.52 -22.92 11.83
C SER A 504 44.40 -22.20 11.07
N ALA A 505 44.02 -22.72 9.90
CA ALA A 505 42.89 -22.20 9.13
C ALA A 505 41.56 -22.36 9.89
N GLN A 506 41.35 -23.49 10.58
CA GLN A 506 40.16 -23.75 11.38
C GLN A 506 40.03 -22.78 12.57
N THR A 507 41.14 -22.45 13.24
CA THR A 507 41.19 -21.42 14.30
C THR A 507 40.71 -20.07 13.79
N LYS A 508 41.20 -19.66 12.60
CA LYS A 508 40.76 -18.41 11.98
C LYS A 508 39.26 -18.43 11.63
N ASN A 509 38.78 -19.54 11.07
CA ASN A 509 37.37 -19.71 10.73
C ASN A 509 36.48 -19.69 11.98
N SER A 510 36.88 -20.35 13.06
CA SER A 510 36.18 -20.32 14.34
C SER A 510 36.07 -18.90 14.89
N SER A 511 37.17 -18.14 14.85
CA SER A 511 37.17 -16.73 15.26
C SER A 511 36.20 -15.88 14.42
N HIS A 512 36.19 -16.04 13.09
CA HIS A 512 35.23 -15.37 12.22
C HIS A 512 33.78 -15.77 12.51
N LEU A 513 33.51 -17.05 12.76
CA LEU A 513 32.17 -17.52 13.13
C LEU A 513 31.71 -16.91 14.45
N GLY A 514 32.61 -16.79 15.44
CA GLY A 514 32.35 -16.08 16.70
C GLY A 514 31.98 -14.62 16.48
N GLN A 515 32.68 -13.92 15.59
CA GLN A 515 32.37 -12.53 15.23
C GLN A 515 31.01 -12.40 14.52
N ILE A 516 30.72 -13.30 13.57
CA ILE A 516 29.43 -13.31 12.86
C ILE A 516 28.28 -13.56 13.83
N ALA A 517 28.41 -14.55 14.73
CA ALA A 517 27.40 -14.84 15.75
C ALA A 517 27.17 -13.64 16.68
N ALA A 518 28.23 -12.91 17.07
CA ALA A 518 28.10 -11.70 17.87
C ALA A 518 27.38 -10.56 17.14
N ILE A 519 27.69 -10.34 15.85
CA ILE A 519 26.98 -9.36 15.01
C ILE A 519 25.50 -9.73 14.88
N LEU A 520 25.20 -11.00 14.60
CA LEU A 520 23.83 -11.49 14.48
C LEU A 520 23.06 -11.29 15.79
N ARG A 521 23.69 -11.54 16.95
CA ARG A 521 23.05 -11.28 18.26
C ARG A 521 22.67 -9.82 18.45
N ASN A 522 23.54 -8.89 18.04
CA ASN A 522 23.22 -7.46 18.06
C ASN A 522 22.06 -7.12 17.10
N ILE A 523 22.05 -7.69 15.89
CA ILE A 523 20.95 -7.48 14.93
C ILE A 523 19.63 -8.00 15.51
N THR A 524 19.62 -9.20 16.10
CA THR A 524 18.43 -9.78 16.74
C THR A 524 17.88 -8.87 17.83
N GLN A 525 18.73 -8.32 18.71
CA GLN A 525 18.31 -7.36 19.75
C GLN A 525 17.78 -6.04 19.16
N GLN A 526 18.39 -5.55 18.08
CA GLN A 526 17.93 -4.33 17.41
C GLN A 526 16.59 -4.54 16.71
N LEU A 527 16.39 -5.70 16.09
CA LEU A 527 15.11 -6.07 15.47
C LEU A 527 14.01 -6.22 16.53
N GLU A 528 14.31 -6.85 17.67
CA GLU A 528 13.36 -7.00 18.78
C GLU A 528 12.88 -5.64 19.30
N SER A 529 13.80 -4.71 19.57
CA SER A 529 13.45 -3.36 20.02
C SER A 529 12.68 -2.57 18.96
N SER A 530 13.04 -2.70 17.67
CA SER A 530 12.35 -2.03 16.57
C SER A 530 10.93 -2.55 16.38
N ALA A 531 10.74 -3.87 16.43
CA ALA A 531 9.43 -4.50 16.31
C ALA A 531 8.52 -4.14 17.50
N SER A 532 9.07 -4.08 18.72
CA SER A 532 8.34 -3.61 19.90
C SER A 532 7.89 -2.15 19.76
N SER A 533 8.76 -1.26 19.28
CA SER A 533 8.40 0.15 19.02
C SER A 533 7.30 0.29 17.97
N GLN A 534 7.37 -0.46 16.87
CA GLN A 534 6.36 -0.42 15.81
C GLN A 534 5.00 -0.96 16.27
N LEU A 535 4.97 -1.98 17.14
CA LEU A 535 3.73 -2.45 17.75
C LEU A 535 3.07 -1.35 18.60
N HIS A 536 3.87 -0.58 19.33
CA HIS A 536 3.35 0.57 20.07
C HIS A 536 2.84 1.68 19.14
N GLU A 537 3.53 1.96 18.04
CA GLU A 537 3.04 2.91 17.02
C GLU A 537 1.70 2.45 16.42
N ILE A 538 1.52 1.16 16.14
CA ILE A 538 0.24 0.63 15.67
C ILE A 538 -0.88 0.83 16.69
N GLU A 539 -0.60 0.65 17.98
CA GLU A 539 -1.56 0.95 19.03
C GLU A 539 -2.03 2.41 18.99
N THR A 540 -1.10 3.35 18.76
CA THR A 540 -1.46 4.77 18.57
C THR A 540 -2.29 5.02 17.31
N ILE A 541 -2.01 4.30 16.21
CA ILE A 541 -2.79 4.37 14.97
C ILE A 541 -4.22 3.85 15.21
N VAL A 542 -4.37 2.73 15.93
CA VAL A 542 -5.68 2.17 16.29
C VAL A 542 -6.50 3.18 17.11
N HIS A 543 -5.87 3.87 18.07
CA HIS A 543 -6.54 4.95 18.80
C HIS A 543 -6.92 6.15 17.91
N ALA A 544 -6.06 6.53 16.96
CA ALA A 544 -6.37 7.59 16.00
C ALA A 544 -7.56 7.21 15.10
N ILE A 545 -7.65 5.95 14.66
CA ILE A 545 -8.77 5.42 13.89
C ILE A 545 -10.09 5.56 14.67
N ASP A 546 -10.14 5.14 15.93
CA ASP A 546 -11.33 5.28 16.77
C ASP A 546 -11.74 6.76 16.94
N HIS A 547 -10.76 7.65 17.10
CA HIS A 547 -11.02 9.08 17.16
C HIS A 547 -11.60 9.63 15.85
N MET A 548 -11.05 9.23 14.71
CA MET A 548 -11.54 9.67 13.39
C MET A 548 -12.95 9.13 13.10
N GLN A 549 -13.26 7.88 13.46
CA GLN A 549 -14.61 7.34 13.35
C GLN A 549 -15.63 8.15 14.15
N ASN A 550 -15.26 8.55 15.38
CA ASN A 550 -16.09 9.42 16.22
C ASN A 550 -16.31 10.82 15.60
N LEU A 551 -15.28 11.41 14.99
CA LEU A 551 -15.40 12.70 14.30
C LEU A 551 -16.29 12.60 13.06
N LEU A 552 -16.13 11.55 12.25
CA LEU A 552 -16.98 11.29 11.08
C LEU A 552 -18.45 11.14 11.46
N HIS A 553 -18.74 10.40 12.53
CA HIS A 553 -20.10 10.26 13.03
C HIS A 553 -20.72 11.61 13.42
N ARG A 554 -19.94 12.49 14.06
CA ARG A 554 -20.39 13.85 14.40
C ARG A 554 -20.59 14.71 13.16
N ASN A 555 -19.69 14.63 12.18
CA ASN A 555 -19.79 15.36 10.93
C ASN A 555 -21.02 14.94 10.14
N ALA A 556 -21.29 13.64 10.01
CA ALA A 556 -22.49 13.10 9.38
C ALA A 556 -23.77 13.66 10.01
N LYS A 557 -23.81 13.75 11.35
CA LYS A 557 -24.93 14.35 12.08
C LYS A 557 -25.10 15.85 11.78
N MET A 558 -24.02 16.63 11.74
CA MET A 558 -24.08 18.06 11.36
C MET A 558 -24.52 18.24 9.91
N ILE A 559 -24.03 17.41 8.98
CA ILE A 559 -24.42 17.44 7.57
C ILE A 559 -25.93 17.16 7.43
N GLY A 560 -26.47 16.21 8.21
CA GLY A 560 -27.90 15.96 8.27
C GLY A 560 -28.72 17.15 8.78
N GLN A 561 -28.21 17.89 9.77
CA GLN A 561 -28.85 19.13 10.26
C GLN A 561 -28.81 20.26 9.23
N LEU A 562 -27.72 20.40 8.47
CA LEU A 562 -27.62 21.35 7.37
C LEU A 562 -28.60 21.01 6.24
N ALA A 563 -28.74 19.73 5.89
CA ALA A 563 -29.70 19.27 4.89
C ALA A 563 -31.16 19.56 5.34
N ALA A 564 -31.47 19.35 6.62
CA ALA A 564 -32.76 19.72 7.19
C ALA A 564 -33.01 21.23 7.12
N SER A 565 -32.00 22.05 7.44
CA SER A 565 -32.09 23.52 7.34
C SER A 565 -32.30 24.00 5.89
N SER A 566 -31.66 23.35 4.90
CA SER A 566 -31.92 23.62 3.48
C SER A 566 -33.37 23.31 3.10
N THR A 567 -33.91 22.20 3.60
CA THR A 567 -35.32 21.83 3.38
C THR A 567 -36.28 22.86 3.99
N GLU A 568 -35.97 23.37 5.18
CA GLU A 568 -36.73 24.46 5.80
C GLU A 568 -36.68 25.75 4.96
N LEU A 569 -35.51 26.13 4.44
CA LEU A 569 -35.38 27.30 3.54
C LEU A 569 -36.16 27.12 2.23
N GLU A 570 -36.21 25.90 1.69
CA GLU A 570 -37.04 25.57 0.52
C GLU A 570 -38.54 25.75 0.81
N THR A 571 -39.01 25.29 1.97
CA THR A 571 -40.42 25.50 2.35
C THR A 571 -40.77 26.97 2.58
N LEU A 572 -39.85 27.74 3.18
CA LEU A 572 -39.99 29.18 3.34
C LEU A 572 -40.03 29.90 1.99
N LYS A 573 -39.15 29.52 1.04
CA LYS A 573 -39.14 30.02 -0.33
C LYS A 573 -40.48 29.77 -1.02
N ALA A 574 -41.02 28.55 -0.91
CA ALA A 574 -42.30 28.18 -1.52
C ALA A 574 -43.46 29.04 -0.98
N HIS A 575 -43.53 29.23 0.34
CA HIS A 575 -44.53 30.11 0.97
C HIS A 575 -44.42 31.57 0.53
N LEU A 576 -43.20 32.11 0.45
CA LEU A 576 -42.98 33.49 0.00
C LEU A 576 -43.33 33.66 -1.48
N ALA A 577 -42.96 32.71 -2.34
CA ALA A 577 -43.28 32.72 -3.76
C ALA A 577 -44.80 32.61 -4.02
N GLU A 578 -45.52 31.80 -3.26
CA GLU A 578 -46.98 31.68 -3.33
C GLU A 578 -47.67 33.00 -2.95
N ASN A 579 -47.20 33.66 -1.88
CA ASN A 579 -47.71 34.97 -1.47
C ASN A 579 -47.37 36.09 -2.47
N MET A 580 -46.21 36.00 -3.15
CA MET A 580 -45.83 36.95 -4.20
C MET A 580 -46.61 36.75 -5.50
N GLY A 581 -46.93 35.51 -5.87
CA GLY A 581 -47.68 35.18 -7.09
C GLY A 581 -49.11 35.73 -7.13
N GLN A 582 -49.60 36.29 -6.03
CA GLN A 582 -50.86 37.03 -5.96
C GLN A 582 -50.75 38.47 -6.52
N PHE A 583 -49.54 38.94 -6.83
CA PHE A 583 -49.28 40.27 -7.40
C PHE A 583 -48.86 40.14 -8.88
N LEU A 584 -49.60 40.76 -9.80
CA LEU A 584 -49.31 40.73 -11.24
C LEU A 584 -48.20 41.75 -11.58
N VAL A 585 -47.06 41.28 -12.14
CA VAL A 585 -45.86 42.11 -12.28
C VAL A 585 -45.72 42.86 -13.63
N THR A 586 -46.24 42.40 -14.79
CA THR A 586 -46.43 43.22 -16.03
C THR A 586 -46.88 42.38 -17.24
N ASP A 587 -47.43 43.02 -18.28
CA ASP A 587 -47.54 42.45 -19.64
C ASP A 587 -46.16 42.50 -20.34
N PRO A 588 -45.68 41.42 -21.00
CA PRO A 588 -44.43 41.44 -21.76
C PRO A 588 -44.48 42.41 -22.95
N VAL A 589 -43.36 43.09 -23.19
CA VAL A 589 -43.18 44.01 -24.32
C VAL A 589 -43.09 43.21 -25.63
N LEU A 590 -44.01 43.48 -26.55
CA LEU A 590 -44.04 42.84 -27.87
C LEU A 590 -43.13 43.58 -28.86
N PRO A 591 -42.53 42.88 -29.85
CA PRO A 591 -41.81 43.52 -30.95
C PRO A 591 -42.67 44.58 -31.67
N ASN A 592 -42.05 45.67 -32.14
CA ASN A 592 -42.76 46.80 -32.78
C ASN A 592 -43.51 46.40 -34.06
N ASP A 593 -43.11 45.30 -34.71
CA ASP A 593 -43.70 44.70 -35.90
C ASP A 593 -44.67 43.54 -35.59
N PHE A 594 -45.02 43.34 -34.31
CA PHE A 594 -45.93 42.27 -33.89
C PHE A 594 -47.38 42.57 -34.26
N ASP A 595 -48.05 41.63 -34.94
CA ASP A 595 -49.41 41.80 -35.45
C ASP A 595 -50.35 40.83 -34.74
N ARG A 596 -51.12 41.35 -33.79
CA ARG A 596 -52.06 40.57 -32.97
C ARG A 596 -53.18 39.90 -33.77
N ALA A 597 -53.36 40.22 -35.05
CA ALA A 597 -54.31 39.55 -35.93
C ALA A 597 -53.75 38.24 -36.53
N LYS A 598 -52.44 38.02 -36.48
CA LYS A 598 -51.80 36.81 -37.02
C LYS A 598 -51.71 35.70 -35.98
N SER A 599 -51.95 34.47 -36.45
CA SER A 599 -51.72 33.29 -35.63
C SER A 599 -50.22 33.16 -35.32
N THR A 600 -49.87 32.99 -34.05
CA THR A 600 -48.47 33.01 -33.60
C THR A 600 -48.08 31.69 -32.97
N VAL A 601 -46.84 31.26 -33.24
CA VAL A 601 -46.14 30.23 -32.47
C VAL A 601 -45.06 30.94 -31.65
N ALA A 602 -45.07 30.71 -30.34
CA ALA A 602 -44.15 31.38 -29.45
C ALA A 602 -43.08 30.44 -28.89
N LEU A 603 -41.87 30.97 -28.73
CA LEU A 603 -40.74 30.32 -28.09
C LEU A 603 -40.50 30.99 -26.74
N LEU A 604 -40.52 30.19 -25.68
CA LEU A 604 -40.08 30.60 -24.35
C LEU A 604 -38.65 30.12 -24.20
N SER A 605 -37.70 31.06 -24.31
CA SER A 605 -36.26 30.83 -24.18
C SER A 605 -35.82 31.06 -22.73
N PRO A 606 -34.85 30.28 -22.19
CA PRO A 606 -34.35 30.51 -20.85
C PRO A 606 -33.51 31.79 -20.79
N ASN A 607 -32.66 32.03 -21.80
CA ASN A 607 -31.75 33.18 -21.87
C ASN A 607 -31.44 33.56 -23.34
N THR A 608 -30.55 34.52 -23.56
CA THR A 608 -30.13 35.03 -24.88
C THR A 608 -28.81 34.41 -25.36
N GLU A 609 -28.41 33.23 -24.85
CA GLU A 609 -27.19 32.56 -25.31
C GLU A 609 -27.32 32.15 -26.78
N ASP A 610 -26.18 32.16 -27.49
CA ASP A 610 -26.12 31.89 -28.92
C ASP A 610 -26.71 30.51 -29.29
N PHE A 611 -26.55 29.52 -28.39
CA PHE A 611 -27.16 28.19 -28.53
C PHE A 611 -28.69 28.25 -28.65
N PHE A 612 -29.37 28.97 -27.74
CA PHE A 612 -30.84 29.09 -27.76
C PHE A 612 -31.32 30.03 -28.88
N GLU A 613 -30.53 31.05 -29.24
CA GLU A 613 -30.80 31.89 -30.42
C GLU A 613 -30.71 31.08 -31.72
N GLN A 614 -29.80 30.11 -31.82
CA GLN A 614 -29.72 29.19 -32.95
C GLN A 614 -30.90 28.20 -33.00
N ILE A 615 -31.36 27.69 -31.85
CA ILE A 615 -32.63 26.92 -31.75
C ILE A 615 -33.80 27.78 -32.26
N TYR A 616 -33.84 29.05 -31.85
CA TYR A 616 -34.85 29.98 -32.33
C TYR A 616 -34.77 30.20 -33.84
N ALA A 617 -33.58 30.47 -34.38
CA ALA A 617 -33.37 30.67 -35.82
C ALA A 617 -33.85 29.45 -36.63
N GLY A 618 -33.51 28.23 -36.18
CA GLY A 618 -33.89 26.99 -36.85
C GLY A 618 -35.41 26.75 -36.90
N CYS A 619 -36.15 27.10 -35.85
CA CYS A 619 -37.60 26.98 -35.86
C CYS A 619 -38.31 28.17 -36.56
N ARG A 620 -37.79 29.39 -36.41
CA ARG A 620 -38.39 30.64 -36.89
C ARG A 620 -38.65 30.64 -38.39
N GLU A 621 -37.67 30.22 -39.20
CA GLU A 621 -37.84 30.18 -40.66
C GLU A 621 -39.03 29.30 -41.07
N ARG A 622 -39.24 28.19 -40.36
CA ARG A 622 -40.30 27.22 -40.63
C ARG A 622 -41.64 27.66 -40.09
N ILE A 623 -41.67 28.31 -38.92
CA ILE A 623 -42.87 28.95 -38.37
C ILE A 623 -43.40 29.98 -39.39
N LEU A 624 -42.52 30.83 -39.92
CA LEU A 624 -42.86 31.82 -40.94
C LEU A 624 -43.30 31.15 -42.26
N ALA A 625 -42.58 30.12 -42.72
CA ALA A 625 -42.93 29.37 -43.94
C ALA A 625 -44.27 28.64 -43.84
N ALA A 626 -44.68 28.23 -42.62
CA ALA A 626 -45.98 27.62 -42.34
C ALA A 626 -47.11 28.64 -42.18
N GLY A 627 -46.83 29.94 -42.35
CA GLY A 627 -47.82 31.02 -42.32
C GLY A 627 -48.13 31.58 -40.91
N PHE A 628 -47.35 31.22 -39.90
CA PHE A 628 -47.48 31.74 -38.54
C PHE A 628 -46.50 32.90 -38.29
N GLN A 629 -46.87 33.81 -37.40
CA GLN A 629 -45.92 34.75 -36.80
C GLN A 629 -45.09 34.02 -35.73
N ALA A 630 -43.81 34.38 -35.57
CA ALA A 630 -42.94 33.85 -34.52
C ALA A 630 -42.74 34.91 -33.44
N LEU A 631 -42.89 34.53 -32.16
CA LEU A 631 -42.61 35.38 -31.00
C LEU A 631 -41.61 34.70 -30.09
N THR A 632 -40.59 35.41 -29.61
CA THR A 632 -39.69 34.91 -28.57
C THR A 632 -39.87 35.71 -27.30
N LEU A 633 -40.03 35.01 -26.18
CA LEU A 633 -39.99 35.59 -24.84
C LEU A 633 -38.78 35.03 -24.12
N ASN A 634 -37.97 35.92 -23.55
CA ASN A 634 -36.75 35.56 -22.86
C ASN A 634 -36.94 35.63 -21.35
N ALA A 635 -36.58 34.57 -20.64
CA ALA A 635 -36.71 34.50 -19.21
C ALA A 635 -35.50 35.04 -18.43
N HIS A 636 -34.37 35.36 -19.09
CA HIS A 636 -33.13 35.81 -18.44
C HIS A 636 -32.70 34.92 -17.25
N ASP A 637 -32.76 33.59 -17.45
CA ASP A 637 -32.50 32.56 -16.45
C ASP A 637 -33.37 32.67 -15.18
N ASN A 638 -34.53 33.34 -15.28
CA ASN A 638 -35.46 33.53 -14.18
C ASN A 638 -36.70 32.61 -14.35
N PRO A 639 -36.80 31.52 -13.57
CA PRO A 639 -37.91 30.56 -13.70
C PRO A 639 -39.27 31.16 -13.32
N VAL A 640 -39.28 32.17 -12.44
CA VAL A 640 -40.52 32.89 -12.06
C VAL A 640 -40.99 33.73 -13.24
N LEU A 641 -40.09 34.47 -13.89
CA LEU A 641 -40.42 35.24 -15.08
C LEU A 641 -40.90 34.34 -16.23
N GLN A 642 -40.25 33.19 -16.45
CA GLN A 642 -40.68 32.21 -17.46
C GLN A 642 -42.10 31.68 -17.18
N ALA A 643 -42.43 31.46 -15.90
CA ALA A 643 -43.76 31.05 -15.47
C ALA A 643 -44.83 32.14 -15.62
N GLU A 644 -44.48 33.39 -15.33
CA GLU A 644 -45.34 34.56 -15.56
C GLU A 644 -45.60 34.76 -17.05
N GLN A 645 -44.56 34.70 -17.89
CA GLN A 645 -44.65 34.75 -19.35
C GLN A 645 -45.55 33.62 -19.90
N MET A 646 -45.40 32.39 -19.40
CA MET A 646 -46.28 31.27 -19.73
C MET A 646 -47.75 31.56 -19.34
N THR A 647 -47.98 32.11 -18.15
CA THR A 647 -49.33 32.43 -17.68
C THR A 647 -50.00 33.48 -18.57
N TRP A 648 -49.24 34.52 -18.92
CA TRP A 648 -49.71 35.59 -19.77
C TRP A 648 -49.99 35.12 -21.21
N ILE A 649 -49.06 34.35 -21.79
CA ILE A 649 -49.14 33.98 -23.20
C ILE A 649 -50.28 32.99 -23.49
N LEU A 650 -50.59 32.12 -22.53
CA LEU A 650 -51.71 31.17 -22.63
C LEU A 650 -53.08 31.86 -22.67
N GLN A 651 -53.19 33.11 -22.21
CA GLN A 651 -54.43 33.89 -22.27
C GLN A 651 -54.63 34.60 -23.62
N GLN A 652 -53.63 34.53 -24.52
CA GLN A 652 -53.65 35.29 -25.76
C GLN A 652 -54.42 34.54 -26.86
N PRO A 653 -55.45 35.16 -27.48
CA PRO A 653 -56.31 34.48 -28.45
C PRO A 653 -55.61 34.16 -29.79
N TRP A 654 -54.48 34.81 -30.06
CA TRP A 654 -53.67 34.64 -31.26
C TRP A 654 -52.65 33.49 -31.16
N LEU A 655 -52.41 32.95 -29.97
CA LEU A 655 -51.43 31.87 -29.75
C LEU A 655 -51.96 30.54 -30.33
N LYS A 656 -51.12 29.84 -31.09
CA LYS A 656 -51.44 28.51 -31.67
C LYS A 656 -50.57 27.38 -31.19
N GLY A 657 -49.37 27.66 -30.68
CA GLY A 657 -48.50 26.65 -30.10
C GLY A 657 -47.26 27.25 -29.45
N LEU A 658 -46.59 26.43 -28.64
CA LEU A 658 -45.45 26.83 -27.83
C LEU A 658 -44.25 25.90 -28.04
N LEU A 659 -43.07 26.49 -28.12
CA LEU A 659 -41.80 25.82 -27.90
C LEU A 659 -41.28 26.31 -26.55
N LEU A 660 -40.85 25.40 -25.69
CA LEU A 660 -40.31 25.71 -24.37
C LEU A 660 -38.91 25.13 -24.24
N ALA A 661 -37.92 26.01 -24.12
CA ALA A 661 -36.63 25.66 -23.55
C ALA A 661 -36.67 26.12 -22.08
N PRO A 662 -36.85 25.20 -21.12
CA PRO A 662 -37.09 25.59 -19.73
C PRO A 662 -35.79 26.04 -19.06
N VAL A 663 -35.90 26.98 -18.12
CA VAL A 663 -34.76 27.43 -17.29
C VAL A 663 -34.19 26.28 -16.44
N ASP A 664 -35.05 25.39 -15.97
CA ASP A 664 -34.70 24.19 -15.22
C ASP A 664 -35.76 23.09 -15.41
N GLU A 665 -35.41 21.84 -15.11
CA GLU A 665 -36.28 20.66 -15.28
C GLU A 665 -37.61 20.78 -14.53
N HIS A 666 -37.60 21.27 -13.29
CA HIS A 666 -38.79 21.35 -12.44
C HIS A 666 -39.75 22.46 -12.92
N THR A 667 -39.21 23.60 -13.34
CA THR A 667 -39.97 24.65 -14.00
C THR A 667 -40.54 24.14 -15.33
N GLY A 668 -39.75 23.46 -16.15
CA GLY A 668 -40.19 22.84 -17.39
C GLY A 668 -41.39 21.91 -17.19
N GLN A 669 -41.30 20.98 -16.23
CA GLN A 669 -42.38 20.03 -15.94
C GLN A 669 -43.68 20.74 -15.52
N ARG A 670 -43.60 21.76 -14.66
CA ARG A 670 -44.78 22.54 -14.25
C ARG A 670 -45.41 23.31 -15.41
N LEU A 671 -44.58 23.96 -16.24
CA LEU A 671 -45.08 24.77 -17.36
C LEU A 671 -45.67 23.91 -18.47
N LEU A 672 -45.10 22.72 -18.72
CA LEU A 672 -45.68 21.72 -19.61
C LEU A 672 -47.09 21.31 -19.14
N MET A 673 -47.26 20.96 -17.86
CA MET A 673 -48.56 20.60 -17.30
C MET A 673 -49.56 21.75 -17.39
N LYS A 674 -49.11 22.99 -17.18
CA LYS A 674 -49.93 24.19 -17.31
C LYS A 674 -50.43 24.42 -18.74
N SER A 675 -49.57 24.24 -19.73
CA SER A 675 -49.96 24.32 -21.15
C SER A 675 -50.93 23.20 -21.53
N HIS A 676 -50.68 21.98 -21.04
CA HIS A 676 -51.56 20.84 -21.27
C HIS A 676 -52.97 21.06 -20.69
N ALA A 677 -53.07 21.58 -19.46
CA ALA A 677 -54.35 21.94 -18.84
C ALA A 677 -55.10 23.04 -19.61
N ALA A 678 -54.37 23.94 -20.29
CA ALA A 678 -54.94 24.96 -21.17
C ALA A 678 -55.27 24.45 -22.59
N ASN A 679 -55.07 23.15 -22.86
CA ASN A 679 -55.22 22.52 -24.18
C ASN A 679 -54.38 23.22 -25.28
N MET A 680 -53.23 23.78 -24.91
CA MET A 680 -52.31 24.47 -25.81
C MET A 680 -51.16 23.52 -26.20
N PRO A 681 -50.94 23.26 -27.51
CA PRO A 681 -49.82 22.45 -27.98
C PRO A 681 -48.48 23.06 -27.55
N LEU A 682 -47.69 22.27 -26.82
CA LEU A 682 -46.36 22.67 -26.36
C LEU A 682 -45.35 21.55 -26.58
N ILE A 683 -44.16 21.90 -27.03
CA ILE A 683 -43.03 21.01 -27.13
C ILE A 683 -41.87 21.51 -26.27
N VAL A 684 -41.29 20.61 -25.47
CA VAL A 684 -40.11 20.91 -24.66
C VAL A 684 -38.85 20.64 -25.48
N VAL A 685 -37.88 21.55 -25.47
CA VAL A 685 -36.65 21.45 -26.27
C VAL A 685 -35.44 21.52 -25.37
N ASP A 686 -34.40 20.74 -25.72
CA ASP A 686 -33.06 20.69 -25.11
C ASP A 686 -32.98 20.13 -23.68
N CYS A 687 -33.75 20.70 -22.74
CA CYS A 687 -33.75 20.27 -21.36
C CYS A 687 -34.78 19.14 -21.14
N PRO A 688 -34.38 17.98 -20.60
CA PRO A 688 -35.32 16.90 -20.31
C PRO A 688 -36.27 17.28 -19.17
N VAL A 689 -37.47 16.70 -19.21
CA VAL A 689 -38.46 16.77 -18.13
C VAL A 689 -38.97 15.36 -17.86
N GLU A 690 -39.45 15.09 -16.65
CA GLU A 690 -39.79 13.73 -16.20
C GLU A 690 -40.91 13.07 -17.03
N GLN A 691 -41.94 13.82 -17.44
CA GLN A 691 -43.09 13.29 -18.18
C GLN A 691 -43.42 14.17 -19.39
N PRO A 692 -42.59 14.14 -20.45
CA PRO A 692 -42.81 14.99 -21.62
C PRO A 692 -43.92 14.40 -22.48
N PHE A 693 -45.06 15.08 -22.64
CA PHE A 693 -46.03 14.69 -23.68
C PHE A 693 -45.38 14.72 -25.07
N LEU A 694 -44.59 15.77 -25.34
CA LEU A 694 -43.77 15.89 -26.53
C LEU A 694 -42.48 16.65 -26.20
N SER A 695 -41.32 16.05 -26.47
CA SER A 695 -40.02 16.71 -26.33
C SER A 695 -39.09 16.45 -27.50
N VAL A 696 -38.16 17.37 -27.73
CA VAL A 696 -37.05 17.24 -28.68
C VAL A 696 -35.74 17.45 -27.95
N LEU A 697 -34.91 16.40 -27.93
CA LEU A 697 -33.64 16.40 -27.22
C LEU A 697 -32.52 15.97 -28.17
N SER A 698 -31.30 16.42 -27.92
CA SER A 698 -30.13 15.80 -28.54
C SER A 698 -29.97 14.35 -28.05
N ASP A 699 -29.52 13.45 -28.91
CA ASP A 699 -29.15 12.08 -28.54
C ASP A 699 -27.83 12.05 -27.75
N ASN A 700 -27.87 12.59 -26.53
CA ASN A 700 -26.70 12.82 -25.69
C ASN A 700 -25.98 11.53 -25.30
N TYR A 701 -26.73 10.45 -25.05
CA TYR A 701 -26.17 9.13 -24.76
C TYR A 701 -25.34 8.62 -25.94
N ARG A 702 -25.92 8.64 -27.14
CA ARG A 702 -25.20 8.24 -28.35
C ARG A 702 -24.03 9.17 -28.66
N GLY A 703 -24.12 10.45 -28.30
CA GLY A 703 -22.99 11.36 -28.41
C GLY A 703 -21.81 10.96 -27.51
N GLY A 704 -22.09 10.52 -26.29
CA GLY A 704 -21.09 9.90 -25.42
C GLY A 704 -20.43 8.67 -26.05
N GLU A 705 -21.23 7.79 -26.64
CA GLU A 705 -20.73 6.62 -27.37
C GLU A 705 -19.83 7.02 -28.56
N GLN A 706 -20.26 8.01 -29.34
CA GLN A 706 -19.50 8.52 -30.48
C GLN A 706 -18.17 9.15 -30.06
N ALA A 707 -18.12 9.82 -28.90
CA ALA A 707 -16.88 10.38 -28.38
C ALA A 707 -15.86 9.29 -28.04
N ALA A 708 -16.31 8.19 -27.41
CA ALA A 708 -15.45 7.02 -27.15
C ALA A 708 -15.01 6.33 -28.46
N ASP A 709 -15.92 6.19 -29.43
CA ASP A 709 -15.62 5.62 -30.74
C ASP A 709 -14.59 6.47 -31.52
N LEU A 710 -14.64 7.80 -31.36
CA LEU A 710 -13.69 8.73 -31.96
C LEU A 710 -12.31 8.67 -31.30
N LEU A 711 -12.24 8.47 -29.97
CA LEU A 711 -10.97 8.26 -29.26
C LEU A 711 -10.33 6.91 -29.57
N LYS A 712 -11.14 5.85 -29.74
CA LYS A 712 -10.65 4.47 -29.87
C LYS A 712 -9.49 4.23 -30.84
N PRO A 713 -9.54 4.72 -32.10
CA PRO A 713 -8.42 4.49 -33.03
C PRO A 713 -7.15 5.27 -32.68
N LEU A 714 -7.23 6.25 -31.76
CA LEU A 714 -6.13 7.12 -31.36
C LEU A 714 -5.41 6.60 -30.11
N LEU A 715 -6.00 5.64 -29.40
CA LEU A 715 -5.54 5.14 -28.12
C LEU A 715 -4.99 3.71 -28.22
N PRO A 716 -4.10 3.31 -27.29
CA PRO A 716 -3.68 1.90 -27.16
C PRO A 716 -4.86 0.99 -26.75
N LYS A 717 -4.69 -0.34 -26.91
CA LYS A 717 -5.72 -1.33 -26.56
C LYS A 717 -6.14 -1.26 -25.09
N GLN A 718 -5.18 -1.11 -24.19
CA GLN A 718 -5.40 -0.75 -22.79
C GLN A 718 -4.96 0.70 -22.65
N ALA A 719 -5.92 1.57 -22.34
CA ALA A 719 -5.71 3.01 -22.23
C ALA A 719 -6.32 3.50 -20.93
N THR A 720 -5.67 4.48 -20.32
CA THR A 720 -6.26 5.26 -19.23
C THR A 720 -6.89 6.51 -19.83
N VAL A 721 -8.20 6.64 -19.69
CA VAL A 721 -8.97 7.78 -20.22
C VAL A 721 -9.55 8.60 -19.08
N MET A 722 -9.57 9.91 -19.25
CA MET A 722 -10.19 10.83 -18.30
C MET A 722 -11.46 11.42 -18.90
N VAL A 723 -12.51 11.54 -18.09
CA VAL A 723 -13.72 12.26 -18.47
C VAL A 723 -13.84 13.48 -17.57
N CYS A 724 -14.00 14.66 -18.16
CA CYS A 724 -14.27 15.90 -17.43
C CYS A 724 -15.75 16.28 -17.62
N GLY A 725 -16.53 16.21 -16.55
CA GLY A 725 -17.98 16.46 -16.58
C GLY A 725 -18.52 17.31 -15.44
N PHE A 726 -19.85 17.38 -15.37
CA PHE A 726 -20.58 18.17 -14.39
C PHE A 726 -21.85 17.40 -13.96
N ARG A 727 -22.02 17.17 -12.65
CA ARG A 727 -23.01 16.19 -12.12
C ARG A 727 -24.46 16.69 -12.14
N ASN A 728 -24.70 17.99 -12.29
CA ASN A 728 -26.04 18.59 -12.08
C ASN A 728 -26.76 18.95 -13.39
N VAL A 729 -26.33 18.42 -14.53
CA VAL A 729 -26.96 18.65 -15.83
C VAL A 729 -27.26 17.32 -16.51
N SER A 730 -28.54 17.03 -16.70
CA SER A 730 -29.03 15.74 -17.21
C SER A 730 -28.48 15.38 -18.60
N SER A 731 -28.35 16.35 -19.50
CA SER A 731 -27.75 16.13 -20.83
C SER A 731 -26.28 15.70 -20.74
N ILE A 732 -25.48 16.34 -19.88
CA ILE A 732 -24.08 15.98 -19.63
C ILE A 732 -23.97 14.60 -18.99
N PHE A 733 -24.84 14.28 -18.04
CA PHE A 733 -24.87 12.97 -17.41
C PHE A 733 -25.15 11.86 -18.44
N ARG A 734 -26.10 12.07 -19.36
CA ARG A 734 -26.35 11.14 -20.47
C ARG A 734 -25.11 10.94 -21.36
N ARG A 735 -24.36 12.01 -21.67
CA ARG A 735 -23.08 11.93 -22.42
C ARG A 735 -22.06 11.07 -21.68
N LEU A 736 -21.96 11.23 -20.36
CA LEU A 736 -21.09 10.40 -19.53
C LEU A 736 -21.52 8.93 -19.55
N GLU A 737 -22.80 8.62 -19.34
CA GLU A 737 -23.32 7.23 -19.35
C GLU A 737 -22.97 6.50 -20.65
N GLY A 738 -23.16 7.16 -21.81
CA GLY A 738 -22.83 6.58 -23.11
C GLY A 738 -21.33 6.37 -23.30
N PHE A 739 -20.52 7.33 -22.84
CA PHE A 739 -19.06 7.19 -22.90
C PHE A 739 -18.56 6.05 -22.02
N LEU A 740 -19.03 5.95 -20.77
CA LEU A 740 -18.66 4.89 -19.82
C LEU A 740 -19.07 3.51 -20.33
N ALA A 741 -20.25 3.38 -20.96
CA ALA A 741 -20.70 2.12 -21.57
C ALA A 741 -19.71 1.62 -22.64
N LYS A 742 -19.21 2.52 -23.50
CA LYS A 742 -18.20 2.19 -24.51
C LYS A 742 -16.81 1.97 -23.92
N ALA A 743 -16.38 2.80 -22.97
CA ALA A 743 -15.09 2.66 -22.30
C ALA A 743 -14.99 1.31 -21.56
N SER A 744 -16.07 0.89 -20.90
CA SER A 744 -16.19 -0.45 -20.28
C SER A 744 -16.11 -1.56 -21.32
N ALA A 745 -16.83 -1.44 -22.45
CA ALA A 745 -16.74 -2.40 -23.56
C ALA A 745 -15.35 -2.45 -24.21
N TYR A 746 -14.56 -1.37 -24.10
CA TYR A 746 -13.19 -1.27 -24.59
C TYR A 746 -12.13 -1.64 -23.55
N GLN A 747 -12.53 -1.95 -22.31
CA GLN A 747 -11.64 -2.28 -21.20
C GLN A 747 -10.63 -1.17 -20.91
N TRP A 748 -11.09 0.07 -20.94
CA TRP A 748 -10.29 1.23 -20.54
C TRP A 748 -10.44 1.52 -19.04
N ASP A 749 -9.35 1.99 -18.44
CA ASP A 749 -9.37 2.52 -17.09
C ASP A 749 -9.87 3.97 -17.15
N VAL A 750 -10.98 4.26 -16.48
CA VAL A 750 -11.62 5.59 -16.56
C VAL A 750 -11.39 6.39 -15.27
N ILE A 751 -10.92 7.62 -15.43
CA ILE A 751 -10.82 8.62 -14.37
C ILE A 751 -11.96 9.62 -14.59
N GLU A 752 -12.94 9.63 -13.68
CA GLU A 752 -14.07 10.55 -13.76
C GLU A 752 -13.82 11.80 -12.90
N MET A 753 -13.66 12.95 -13.55
CA MET A 753 -13.45 14.24 -12.90
C MET A 753 -14.67 15.14 -13.11
N PHE A 754 -15.12 15.78 -12.04
CA PHE A 754 -16.32 16.62 -12.08
C PHE A 754 -16.02 18.02 -11.55
N ALA A 755 -16.36 19.04 -12.36
CA ALA A 755 -16.29 20.43 -11.93
C ALA A 755 -17.33 20.69 -10.83
N SER A 756 -17.00 21.57 -9.87
CA SER A 756 -17.91 21.93 -8.77
C SER A 756 -18.96 22.97 -9.18
N SER A 757 -18.69 23.76 -10.22
CA SER A 757 -19.64 24.65 -10.92
C SER A 757 -19.42 24.64 -12.43
N PHE A 758 -20.35 25.24 -13.17
CA PHE A 758 -20.35 25.21 -14.64
C PHE A 758 -19.28 26.12 -15.28
N ASP A 759 -18.50 26.86 -14.50
CA ASP A 759 -17.49 27.80 -15.00
C ASP A 759 -16.18 27.12 -15.44
N ILE A 760 -15.40 27.85 -16.25
CA ILE A 760 -14.15 27.40 -16.83
C ILE A 760 -13.08 27.11 -15.77
N GLN A 761 -13.02 27.90 -14.69
CA GLN A 761 -11.99 27.76 -13.66
C GLN A 761 -12.16 26.45 -12.88
N GLN A 762 -13.40 26.10 -12.54
CA GLN A 762 -13.70 24.83 -11.88
C GLN A 762 -13.50 23.62 -12.80
N ALA A 763 -13.80 23.74 -14.09
CA ALA A 763 -13.45 22.71 -15.06
C ALA A 763 -11.93 22.53 -15.18
N LYS A 764 -11.16 23.61 -15.11
CA LYS A 764 -9.68 23.58 -15.12
C LYS A 764 -9.10 22.87 -13.90
N GLU A 765 -9.62 23.16 -12.70
CA GLU A 765 -9.22 22.48 -11.46
C GLU A 765 -9.47 20.97 -11.55
N ALA A 766 -10.67 20.56 -11.99
CA ALA A 766 -11.00 19.15 -12.19
C ALA A 766 -10.07 18.45 -13.20
N LEU A 767 -9.68 19.13 -14.28
CA LEU A 767 -8.71 18.61 -15.26
C LEU A 767 -7.31 18.45 -14.66
N VAL A 768 -6.84 19.42 -13.87
CA VAL A 768 -5.53 19.35 -13.21
C VAL A 768 -5.49 18.21 -12.21
N ASP A 769 -6.51 18.10 -11.36
CA ASP A 769 -6.60 17.06 -10.34
C ASP A 769 -6.57 15.67 -11.00
N GLY A 770 -7.35 15.45 -12.06
CA GLY A 770 -7.36 14.17 -12.78
C GLY A 770 -6.04 13.82 -13.43
N LEU A 771 -5.32 14.82 -13.98
CA LEU A 771 -3.98 14.64 -14.53
C LEU A 771 -2.92 14.32 -13.46
N THR A 772 -3.18 14.62 -12.18
CA THR A 772 -2.27 14.24 -11.07
C THR A 772 -2.54 12.84 -10.51
N LEU A 773 -3.77 12.33 -10.65
CA LEU A 773 -4.18 11.02 -10.12
C LEU A 773 -3.54 9.83 -10.86
N ALA A 774 -3.16 10.01 -12.13
CA ALA A 774 -2.51 8.97 -12.92
C ALA A 774 -1.16 9.44 -13.45
N SER A 775 -0.18 8.52 -13.42
CA SER A 775 1.15 8.75 -14.00
C SER A 775 1.10 9.01 -15.51
N LYS A 776 0.01 8.59 -16.18
CA LYS A 776 -0.25 8.78 -17.60
C LYS A 776 -1.75 8.77 -17.89
N VAL A 777 -2.21 9.73 -18.69
CA VAL A 777 -3.55 9.78 -19.28
C VAL A 777 -3.39 9.73 -20.79
N ASP A 778 -3.97 8.71 -21.44
CA ASP A 778 -3.84 8.51 -22.90
C ASP A 778 -4.85 9.35 -23.68
N GLY A 779 -6.08 9.50 -23.14
CA GLY A 779 -7.13 10.30 -23.76
C GLY A 779 -8.03 11.04 -22.78
N ILE A 780 -8.66 12.12 -23.23
CA ILE A 780 -9.60 12.92 -22.45
C ILE A 780 -10.90 13.13 -23.24
N PHE A 781 -12.03 12.92 -22.59
CA PHE A 781 -13.34 13.34 -23.08
C PHE A 781 -13.85 14.55 -22.29
N LEU A 782 -14.06 15.67 -22.98
CA LEU A 782 -14.58 16.92 -22.41
C LEU A 782 -16.07 16.99 -22.73
N THR A 783 -16.92 16.84 -21.73
CA THR A 783 -18.35 16.54 -21.95
C THR A 783 -19.23 17.76 -22.24
N TYR A 784 -18.68 18.99 -22.18
CA TYR A 784 -19.36 20.27 -22.42
C TYR A 784 -18.36 21.37 -22.82
N GLU A 785 -18.88 22.50 -23.32
CA GLU A 785 -18.11 23.63 -23.85
C GLU A 785 -17.04 24.16 -22.89
N ASN A 786 -17.41 24.52 -21.65
CA ASN A 786 -16.47 25.13 -20.71
C ASN A 786 -15.33 24.19 -20.29
N ALA A 787 -15.55 22.87 -20.29
CA ALA A 787 -14.46 21.90 -20.10
C ALA A 787 -13.48 21.90 -21.29
N SER A 788 -13.99 22.09 -22.50
CA SER A 788 -13.19 22.26 -23.71
C SER A 788 -12.33 23.52 -23.65
N LEU A 789 -12.92 24.66 -23.25
CA LEU A 789 -12.18 25.91 -23.10
C LEU A 789 -11.12 25.84 -21.98
N ALA A 790 -11.43 25.19 -20.86
CA ALA A 790 -10.50 24.98 -19.75
C ALA A 790 -9.26 24.16 -20.17
N TYR A 791 -9.46 23.11 -20.98
CA TYR A 791 -8.36 22.34 -21.55
C TYR A 791 -7.46 23.19 -22.47
N LEU A 792 -8.06 24.06 -23.29
CA LEU A 792 -7.31 24.98 -24.16
C LEU A 792 -6.51 26.01 -23.35
N GLU A 793 -7.02 26.49 -22.21
CA GLU A 793 -6.23 27.33 -21.28
C GLU A 793 -5.02 26.57 -20.73
N LEU A 794 -5.19 25.34 -20.28
CA LEU A 794 -4.09 24.50 -19.76
C LEU A 794 -3.00 24.24 -20.80
N LEU A 795 -3.39 24.08 -22.08
CA LEU A 795 -2.44 23.97 -23.19
C LEU A 795 -1.63 25.25 -23.36
N ARG A 796 -2.27 26.43 -23.30
CA ARG A 796 -1.58 27.74 -23.40
C ARG A 796 -0.63 27.97 -22.23
N GLU A 797 -0.98 27.50 -21.04
CA GLU A 797 -0.16 27.59 -19.83
C GLU A 797 1.03 26.59 -19.79
N GLN A 798 1.23 25.76 -20.82
CA GLN A 798 2.29 24.74 -20.91
C GLN A 798 2.33 23.76 -19.73
N ARG A 799 1.16 23.40 -19.16
CA ARG A 799 1.07 22.52 -17.99
C ARG A 799 1.31 21.03 -18.29
N PHE A 800 1.43 20.66 -19.57
CA PHE A 800 1.70 19.28 -20.01
C PHE A 800 3.21 19.05 -20.23
N LYS A 801 3.83 18.15 -19.45
CA LYS A 801 5.30 17.96 -19.40
C LYS A 801 5.93 17.12 -20.54
N VAL A 802 5.16 16.37 -21.34
CA VAL A 802 5.71 15.36 -22.29
C VAL A 802 5.01 15.37 -23.65
N ARG A 803 3.72 15.05 -23.68
CA ARG A 803 2.83 15.14 -24.86
C ARG A 803 1.39 15.21 -24.32
N PRO A 804 0.55 16.16 -24.78
CA PRO A 804 -0.82 16.23 -24.31
C PRO A 804 -1.61 14.97 -24.73
N PRO A 805 -2.56 14.49 -23.90
CA PRO A 805 -3.44 13.37 -24.23
C PRO A 805 -4.26 13.62 -25.50
N GLN A 806 -4.78 12.57 -26.12
CA GLN A 806 -5.74 12.71 -27.23
C GLN A 806 -7.09 13.21 -26.69
N VAL A 807 -7.65 14.26 -27.27
CA VAL A 807 -8.85 14.90 -26.72
C VAL A 807 -10.01 14.84 -27.69
N VAL A 808 -11.18 14.50 -27.18
CA VAL A 808 -12.46 14.69 -27.86
C VAL A 808 -13.31 15.65 -27.04
N ALA A 809 -13.83 16.67 -27.70
CA ALA A 809 -14.72 17.65 -27.11
C ALA A 809 -16.19 17.31 -27.34
N TYR A 810 -17.06 18.05 -26.66
CA TYR A 810 -18.48 18.11 -26.93
C TYR A 810 -18.87 19.57 -27.14
N ASP A 811 -19.84 19.79 -28.03
CA ASP A 811 -20.21 21.10 -28.57
C ASP A 811 -19.11 21.69 -29.48
N LEU A 812 -19.47 22.67 -30.31
CA LEU A 812 -18.57 23.23 -31.33
C LEU A 812 -18.66 24.75 -31.33
N THR A 813 -17.62 25.38 -30.80
CA THR A 813 -17.40 26.84 -30.85
C THR A 813 -16.28 27.15 -31.86
N PRO A 814 -16.09 28.43 -32.24
CA PRO A 814 -14.96 28.84 -33.06
C PRO A 814 -13.60 28.42 -32.46
N GLU A 815 -13.42 28.52 -31.14
CA GLU A 815 -12.20 28.13 -30.45
C GLU A 815 -11.94 26.62 -30.52
N ILE A 816 -13.01 25.81 -30.42
CA ILE A 816 -12.92 24.34 -30.58
C ILE A 816 -12.63 23.98 -32.04
N ALA A 817 -13.22 24.69 -33.01
CA ALA A 817 -12.95 24.51 -34.44
C ALA A 817 -11.48 24.81 -34.78
N ASP A 818 -10.94 25.91 -34.25
CA ASP A 818 -9.52 26.27 -34.40
C ASP A 818 -8.61 25.21 -33.75
N ALA A 819 -8.99 24.70 -32.57
CA ALA A 819 -8.24 23.66 -31.88
C ALA A 819 -8.24 22.31 -32.63
N ILE A 820 -9.34 21.97 -33.31
CA ILE A 820 -9.41 20.80 -34.21
C ILE A 820 -8.50 21.00 -35.42
N THR A 821 -8.51 22.18 -36.01
CA THR A 821 -7.67 22.53 -37.17
C THR A 821 -6.18 22.49 -36.82
N ALA A 822 -5.83 22.96 -35.63
CA ALA A 822 -4.46 22.93 -35.10
C ALA A 822 -4.02 21.55 -34.57
N GLY A 823 -4.94 20.57 -34.50
CA GLY A 823 -4.65 19.21 -34.03
C GLY A 823 -4.51 19.07 -32.51
N TYR A 824 -4.96 20.05 -31.73
CA TYR A 824 -5.01 19.98 -30.27
C TYR A 824 -6.20 19.16 -29.75
N ILE A 825 -7.30 19.13 -30.51
CA ILE A 825 -8.48 18.32 -30.27
C ILE A 825 -8.71 17.44 -31.50
N ALA A 826 -8.89 16.13 -31.31
CA ALA A 826 -9.02 15.17 -32.41
C ALA A 826 -10.37 15.30 -33.15
N GLY A 827 -11.39 15.77 -32.44
CA GLY A 827 -12.70 16.12 -32.97
C GLY A 827 -13.68 16.44 -31.84
N THR A 828 -14.89 16.81 -32.21
CA THR A 828 -15.97 17.11 -31.27
C THR A 828 -17.27 16.41 -31.66
N ILE A 829 -18.11 16.16 -30.67
CA ILE A 829 -19.49 15.76 -30.88
C ILE A 829 -20.34 17.03 -30.89
N TYR A 830 -20.86 17.38 -32.06
CA TYR A 830 -21.65 18.57 -32.27
C TYR A 830 -23.15 18.24 -32.24
N GLN A 831 -23.87 18.90 -31.33
CA GLN A 831 -25.31 19.00 -31.38
C GLN A 831 -25.67 20.28 -32.15
N ASN A 832 -26.32 20.13 -33.30
CA ASN A 832 -26.73 21.28 -34.11
C ASN A 832 -27.98 21.93 -33.48
N PRO A 833 -27.89 23.15 -32.90
CA PRO A 833 -29.01 23.76 -32.21
C PRO A 833 -30.13 24.15 -33.20
N ALA A 834 -29.78 24.50 -34.44
CA ALA A 834 -30.78 24.78 -35.48
C ALA A 834 -31.61 23.54 -35.85
N ASP A 835 -31.02 22.33 -35.82
CA ASP A 835 -31.74 21.08 -36.08
C ASP A 835 -32.69 20.71 -34.93
N LEU A 836 -32.35 21.06 -33.69
CA LEU A 836 -33.25 20.96 -32.53
C LEU A 836 -34.48 21.84 -32.73
N GLY A 837 -34.28 23.12 -33.07
CA GLY A 837 -35.36 24.05 -33.37
C GLY A 837 -36.22 23.60 -34.55
N TRP A 838 -35.59 23.15 -35.62
CA TRP A 838 -36.25 22.60 -36.79
C TRP A 838 -37.16 21.43 -36.43
N THR A 839 -36.60 20.43 -35.74
CA THR A 839 -37.30 19.20 -35.37
C THR A 839 -38.43 19.51 -34.40
N ALA A 840 -38.21 20.45 -33.48
CA ALA A 840 -39.22 20.91 -32.54
C ALA A 840 -40.45 21.48 -33.26
N PHE A 841 -40.26 22.35 -34.26
CA PHE A 841 -41.38 22.85 -35.03
C PHE A 841 -42.01 21.77 -35.93
N GLN A 842 -41.20 20.89 -36.52
CA GLN A 842 -41.71 19.79 -37.35
C GLN A 842 -42.64 18.88 -36.55
N GLU A 843 -42.27 18.53 -35.32
CA GLU A 843 -43.08 17.73 -34.41
C GLU A 843 -44.30 18.51 -33.87
N LEU A 844 -44.19 19.83 -33.67
CA LEU A 844 -45.32 20.67 -33.23
C LEU A 844 -46.36 20.94 -34.34
N SER A 845 -45.90 21.05 -35.60
CA SER A 845 -46.70 21.48 -36.75
C SER A 845 -48.02 20.71 -37.00
N PRO A 846 -48.11 19.38 -36.77
CA PRO A 846 -49.35 18.64 -36.99
C PRO A 846 -50.46 19.01 -35.98
N TYR A 847 -50.08 19.43 -34.77
CA TYR A 847 -51.02 19.76 -33.69
C TYR A 847 -51.56 21.18 -33.82
N ILE A 848 -50.79 22.09 -34.40
CA ILE A 848 -51.21 23.49 -34.61
C ILE A 848 -51.89 23.70 -35.97
N GLY A 849 -51.48 22.95 -37.01
CA GLY A 849 -51.95 23.14 -38.38
C GLY A 849 -53.04 22.16 -38.85
N LYS A 850 -53.02 20.90 -38.38
CA LYS A 850 -53.98 19.86 -38.78
C LYS A 850 -55.03 19.54 -37.72
N GLY A 851 -54.99 20.19 -36.56
CA GLY A 851 -55.96 20.01 -35.48
C GLY A 851 -55.88 18.65 -34.78
N LEU A 852 -54.73 17.98 -34.82
CA LEU A 852 -54.50 16.75 -34.06
C LEU A 852 -54.43 17.06 -32.55
N SER A 853 -54.96 16.16 -31.72
CA SER A 853 -54.78 16.23 -30.27
C SER A 853 -53.34 15.88 -29.88
N MET A 854 -52.80 16.57 -28.87
CA MET A 854 -51.49 16.22 -28.30
C MET A 854 -51.48 14.77 -27.81
N PRO A 855 -50.35 14.05 -27.93
CA PRO A 855 -50.23 12.68 -27.45
C PRO A 855 -50.44 12.58 -25.93
N THR A 856 -51.09 11.51 -25.49
CA THR A 856 -51.31 11.19 -24.06
C THR A 856 -50.18 10.37 -23.45
N GLU A 857 -49.38 9.71 -24.29
CA GLU A 857 -48.18 9.00 -23.87
C GLU A 857 -46.92 9.84 -24.16
N PRO A 858 -45.88 9.75 -23.32
CA PRO A 858 -44.67 10.51 -23.55
C PRO A 858 -43.99 10.18 -24.87
N LYS A 859 -43.65 11.21 -25.64
CA LYS A 859 -42.90 11.07 -26.89
C LYS A 859 -41.71 12.02 -26.91
N THR A 860 -40.51 11.46 -27.05
CA THR A 860 -39.28 12.23 -27.27
C THR A 860 -38.73 11.96 -28.66
N ALA A 861 -38.57 13.00 -29.46
CA ALA A 861 -37.82 12.93 -30.72
C ALA A 861 -36.35 13.28 -30.44
N TYR A 862 -35.45 12.37 -30.77
CA TYR A 862 -34.01 12.59 -30.61
C TYR A 862 -33.40 13.13 -31.90
N VAL A 863 -32.75 14.29 -31.80
CA VAL A 863 -31.92 14.85 -32.88
C VAL A 863 -30.54 14.21 -32.82
N ARG A 864 -30.09 13.71 -33.97
CA ARG A 864 -28.79 13.04 -34.06
C ARG A 864 -27.67 14.05 -33.90
N VAL A 865 -26.76 13.76 -33.00
CA VAL A 865 -25.47 14.44 -32.88
C VAL A 865 -24.53 14.02 -34.00
N GLN A 866 -23.63 14.93 -34.38
CA GLN A 866 -22.69 14.75 -35.49
C GLN A 866 -21.27 14.68 -34.96
N THR A 867 -20.48 13.74 -35.47
CA THR A 867 -19.04 13.68 -35.18
C THR A 867 -18.30 14.61 -36.15
N ILE A 868 -17.71 15.67 -35.62
CA ILE A 868 -16.94 16.65 -36.38
C ILE A 868 -15.46 16.43 -36.12
N THR A 869 -14.70 16.29 -37.19
CA THR A 869 -13.24 16.12 -37.21
C THR A 869 -12.66 17.10 -38.22
N GLN A 870 -11.34 17.19 -38.31
CA GLN A 870 -10.68 18.01 -39.32
C GLN A 870 -11.17 17.73 -40.76
N LYS A 871 -11.66 16.52 -41.05
CA LYS A 871 -12.10 16.12 -42.41
C LYS A 871 -13.42 16.74 -42.87
N ASN A 872 -14.32 17.04 -41.95
CA ASN A 872 -15.69 17.52 -42.24
C ASN A 872 -16.02 18.83 -41.50
N LEU A 873 -15.04 19.47 -40.86
CA LEU A 873 -15.23 20.74 -40.16
C LEU A 873 -15.71 21.87 -41.09
N ALA A 874 -15.18 21.90 -42.32
CA ALA A 874 -15.57 22.89 -43.33
C ALA A 874 -17.06 22.77 -43.76
N ASP A 875 -17.65 21.57 -43.61
CA ASP A 875 -19.05 21.31 -44.01
C ASP A 875 -20.07 21.91 -43.02
N VAL A 876 -19.64 22.27 -41.80
CA VAL A 876 -20.50 22.81 -40.73
C VAL A 876 -20.61 24.35 -40.78
N GLY A 877 -19.78 25.02 -41.60
CA GLY A 877 -19.92 26.46 -41.87
C GLY A 877 -19.52 27.41 -40.73
N ILE A 878 -18.74 26.95 -39.75
CA ILE A 878 -18.30 27.73 -38.58
C ILE A 878 -16.98 28.50 -38.85
N GLU A 879 -16.50 28.56 -40.10
CA GLU A 879 -15.25 29.27 -40.43
C GLU A 879 -15.37 30.80 -40.33
N ASN A 880 -14.49 31.38 -39.49
CA ASN A 880 -14.04 32.78 -39.47
C ASN A 880 -15.08 33.87 -39.12
N LYS A 881 -15.40 34.00 -37.83
CA LYS A 881 -15.38 35.33 -37.19
C LYS A 881 -14.03 35.49 -36.48
N LYS A 882 -13.04 36.08 -37.17
CA LYS A 882 -11.80 36.53 -36.51
C LYS A 882 -12.16 37.46 -35.35
N SER A 883 -12.10 36.97 -34.12
CA SER A 883 -11.99 37.81 -32.93
C SER A 883 -10.55 38.30 -32.86
N SER A 884 -10.32 39.51 -33.37
CA SER A 884 -9.17 40.31 -32.96
C SER A 884 -9.39 40.74 -31.51
N ASN A 885 -8.76 40.04 -30.56
CA ASN A 885 -8.14 40.61 -29.36
C ASN A 885 -7.33 39.57 -28.60
#